data_AF-A0A386H6Y4-F1
#
_entry.id   AF-A0A386H6Y4-F1
#
_cell.length_a   1.000
_cell.length_b   1.000
_cell.length_c   1.000
_cell.angle_alpha   90.00
_cell.angle_beta   90.00
_cell.angle_gamma   90.00
#
_symmetry.space_group_name_H-M   'P 1'
#
loop_
_entity.id
_entity.type
_entity.pdbx_description
1 polymer ?
#
loop_
_entity_poly.entity_id
_entity_poly.type
_entity_poly.pdbx_seq_one_letter_code
_entity_poly.pdbx_strand_id
1 'polypeptide(L)'
;MQYGVEIFPYQRIKKIKDKQKQRLIRFPIMKVTLVLLSALLASRVVMVNLMAPFGLAFLIAIIVYEDKKMSLAAGIGTLIGYLTVIHSMNDLPMYILASLMLIISKYILDNMKQKSKLLILFSGIFVEFIAYKLLIGKIVFGMSVLTSFFEICCIFPIYFIINYSMECFKLLRTRHLYTSEEIISMSIVMSLIVAGTWGVDIKGITIRNVVALTFVLILGYVKGSSAGSAVGVAMGTIIGMTSSNMIIYVGVYGLCGLVSGVFRETGKWMSGISYLVAFSVLKMYSNIAVQFNIIEVIISCCIFLAIPVSILNKIEVELEWEKKQEYFKESYAERIKGILMVKLESFSDILHNISEALEKLVNNDKLIMKNKSSAMIENLAGRVCSDCSMKSMCWNRENFYTYNAFGELIQNFQDNNKDIPYELERKCTKRSVLLKETENIVNNYIISEMWRNRLSECRELLGGQIDNMASSVSEIVKEFDMNIRFNPDIENRLRRILTKNKIKYVDMFCYNDKNERIIIKISMEACGGKQLCAKKILPLVNQAADKIMCINDDGCKINNSLKTCDITFEEMPKYYVSTYAGKMCKDGEEFSGDSYTFGKSSDGAYISMISDGMGSGPEAGQESSAVVNIVQKFLKQGFDKITAINTVNSIMSIKFSEDEKFSTIDLSSIDLYSGKIDFVKIGAAASFIKRGEDVSVIDSKSLPIGVLDKPDIDSAQKKVKNGDLIIMVSDGILDHENKSVGSVDWFIEFLKGNNCNDPKQLGHEIIDKSKEISNGKIRDDMTVIVGKVYSLY
;
A
#
# COMPACT_ATOMS: atom_id res chain seq x y z
N MET A 1 30.61 -2.04 -39.27
CA MET A 1 30.94 -0.68 -38.77
C MET A 1 30.16 -0.49 -37.47
N GLN A 2 30.67 -0.07 -36.31
CA GLN A 2 31.98 0.38 -35.85
C GLN A 2 31.97 0.28 -34.30
N TYR A 3 33.16 0.18 -33.69
CA TYR A 3 33.44 0.05 -32.25
C TYR A 3 32.99 1.24 -31.39
N GLY A 4 32.78 1.03 -30.08
CA GLY A 4 32.76 2.11 -29.09
C GLY A 4 32.16 1.83 -27.71
N VAL A 5 32.57 0.77 -27.00
CA VAL A 5 32.28 0.63 -25.56
C VAL A 5 33.55 0.95 -24.77
N GLU A 6 33.61 2.16 -24.22
CA GLU A 6 34.62 2.55 -23.24
C GLU A 6 34.33 1.83 -21.90
N ILE A 7 35.19 0.87 -21.57
CA ILE A 7 35.18 0.19 -20.27
C ILE A 7 35.79 1.13 -19.24
N PHE A 8 34.96 1.75 -18.39
CA PHE A 8 35.47 2.47 -17.22
C PHE A 8 36.01 1.49 -16.16
N PRO A 9 37.22 1.70 -15.61
CA PRO A 9 37.88 0.73 -14.75
C PRO A 9 37.28 0.67 -13.33
N TYR A 10 37.16 -0.56 -12.85
CA TYR A 10 36.79 -1.12 -11.54
C TYR A 10 37.31 -0.39 -10.26
N GLN A 11 38.18 0.62 -10.37
CA GLN A 11 38.84 1.27 -9.24
C GLN A 11 37.95 2.21 -8.39
N ARG A 12 36.75 2.63 -8.84
CA ARG A 12 35.86 3.47 -8.02
C ARG A 12 35.14 2.71 -6.88
N ILE A 13 34.94 1.40 -6.99
CA ILE A 13 34.15 0.64 -6.00
C ILE A 13 34.95 0.37 -4.71
N LYS A 14 36.27 0.18 -4.78
CA LYS A 14 37.13 0.00 -3.59
C LYS A 14 37.23 1.31 -2.78
N LYS A 15 37.37 2.47 -3.45
CA LYS A 15 37.36 3.80 -2.80
C LYS A 15 36.01 4.14 -2.14
N ILE A 16 34.88 3.63 -2.66
CA ILE A 16 33.55 3.79 -2.05
C ILE A 16 33.35 2.85 -0.86
N LYS A 17 33.83 1.60 -0.93
CA LYS A 17 33.80 0.65 0.19
C LYS A 17 34.66 1.12 1.37
N ASP A 18 35.85 1.67 1.13
CA ASP A 18 36.68 2.24 2.19
C ASP A 18 36.10 3.55 2.75
N LYS A 19 35.49 4.41 1.91
CA LYS A 19 34.74 5.60 2.38
C LYS A 19 33.48 5.23 3.18
N GLN A 20 32.79 4.13 2.86
CA GLN A 20 31.62 3.64 3.61
C GLN A 20 32.02 2.95 4.91
N LYS A 21 33.11 2.16 4.93
CA LYS A 21 33.67 1.57 6.16
C LYS A 21 34.17 2.66 7.12
N GLN A 22 34.81 3.72 6.59
CA GLN A 22 35.19 4.91 7.37
C GLN A 22 33.98 5.73 7.87
N ARG A 23 32.87 5.83 7.12
CA ARG A 23 31.65 6.54 7.57
C ARG A 23 30.88 5.79 8.66
N LEU A 24 30.83 4.46 8.63
CA LEU A 24 30.13 3.62 9.62
C LEU A 24 30.85 3.57 10.98
N ILE A 25 32.18 3.60 10.98
CA ILE A 25 32.99 3.70 12.21
C ILE A 25 32.96 5.14 12.77
N ARG A 26 32.84 6.16 11.90
CA ARG A 26 32.76 7.57 12.31
C ARG A 26 31.50 7.93 13.10
N PHE A 27 30.33 7.35 12.83
CA PHE A 27 29.07 7.76 13.48
C PHE A 27 29.03 7.56 15.01
N PRO A 28 29.39 6.40 15.58
CA PRO A 28 29.43 6.23 17.04
C PRO A 28 30.54 7.07 17.68
N ILE A 29 31.70 7.19 17.02
CA ILE A 29 32.80 8.03 17.48
C ILE A 29 32.38 9.51 17.50
N MET A 30 31.71 9.99 16.46
CA MET A 30 31.24 11.36 16.34
C MET A 30 30.21 11.70 17.42
N LYS A 31 29.28 10.78 17.75
CA LYS A 31 28.32 10.98 18.85
C LYS A 31 29.04 11.05 20.20
N VAL A 32 30.02 10.18 20.46
CA VAL A 32 30.83 10.21 21.69
C VAL A 32 31.64 11.50 21.80
N THR A 33 32.28 11.94 20.72
CA THR A 33 33.05 13.20 20.71
C THR A 33 32.15 14.42 20.88
N LEU A 34 30.94 14.41 20.31
CA LEU A 34 29.98 15.51 20.45
C LEU A 34 29.48 15.63 21.89
N VAL A 35 29.16 14.50 22.54
CA VAL A 35 28.77 14.45 23.95
C VAL A 35 29.90 14.90 24.89
N LEU A 36 31.13 14.52 24.58
CA LEU A 36 32.31 14.97 25.34
C LEU A 36 32.51 16.48 25.21
N LEU A 37 32.41 17.01 24.00
CA LEU A 37 32.57 18.45 23.73
C LEU A 37 31.46 19.27 24.38
N SER A 38 30.20 18.81 24.31
CA SER A 38 29.08 19.50 24.93
C SER A 38 29.15 19.48 26.45
N ALA A 39 29.57 18.37 27.07
CA ALA A 39 29.81 18.29 28.50
C ALA A 39 30.94 19.22 28.96
N LEU A 40 32.02 19.31 28.18
CA LEU A 40 33.14 20.21 28.43
C LEU A 40 32.71 21.68 28.36
N LEU A 41 31.94 22.07 27.34
CA LEU A 41 31.50 23.45 27.19
C LEU A 41 30.44 23.83 28.24
N ALA A 42 29.48 22.95 28.52
CA ALA A 42 28.44 23.21 29.53
C ALA A 42 29.03 23.40 30.94
N SER A 43 30.09 22.67 31.29
CA SER A 43 30.76 22.81 32.60
C SER A 43 31.60 24.09 32.74
N ARG A 44 31.92 24.78 31.64
CA ARG A 44 32.62 26.07 31.67
C ARG A 44 31.71 27.26 31.97
N VAL A 45 30.40 27.08 31.97
CA VAL A 45 29.43 28.16 32.16
C VAL A 45 29.27 28.48 33.65
N VAL A 46 29.67 29.69 34.02
CA VAL A 46 29.67 30.21 35.40
C VAL A 46 28.60 31.28 35.57
N MET A 47 27.84 31.23 36.68
CA MET A 47 26.87 32.26 37.06
C MET A 47 27.48 33.35 37.95
N VAL A 48 26.76 34.48 38.11
CA VAL A 48 27.14 35.73 38.81
C VAL A 48 27.69 35.53 40.24
N ASN A 49 27.40 34.41 40.91
CA ASN A 49 27.86 34.10 42.28
C ASN A 49 28.93 32.99 42.33
N LEU A 50 29.73 32.82 41.28
CA LEU A 50 30.76 31.77 41.19
C LEU A 50 30.23 30.33 41.27
N MET A 51 28.97 30.13 40.86
CA MET A 51 28.33 28.82 40.80
C MET A 51 28.34 28.27 39.37
N ALA A 52 28.60 26.98 39.19
CA ALA A 52 28.66 26.33 37.87
C ALA A 52 27.71 25.09 37.77
N PRO A 53 26.38 25.29 37.84
CA PRO A 53 25.39 24.21 37.93
C PRO A 53 25.15 23.44 36.62
N PHE A 54 25.49 24.02 35.47
CA PHE A 54 25.12 23.48 34.15
C PHE A 54 25.84 22.18 33.78
N GLY A 55 27.12 22.06 34.15
CA GLY A 55 27.91 20.84 33.91
C GLY A 55 27.36 19.62 34.65
N LEU A 56 27.03 19.77 35.94
CA LEU A 56 26.41 18.72 36.76
C LEU A 56 25.03 18.33 36.21
N ALA A 57 24.18 19.30 35.85
CA ALA A 57 22.87 19.03 35.27
C ALA A 57 22.95 18.20 33.97
N PHE A 58 23.90 18.54 33.09
CA PHE A 58 24.15 17.82 31.85
C PHE A 58 24.62 16.38 32.08
N LEU A 59 25.48 16.18 33.08
CA LEU A 59 26.01 14.86 33.43
C LEU A 59 24.93 13.94 34.04
N ILE A 60 24.05 14.48 34.89
CA ILE A 60 22.91 13.73 35.44
C ILE A 60 21.99 13.24 34.30
N ALA A 61 21.68 14.10 33.32
CA ALA A 61 20.84 13.74 32.17
C ALA A 61 21.40 12.55 31.38
N ILE A 62 22.71 12.52 31.14
CA ILE A 62 23.36 11.44 30.39
C ILE A 62 23.45 10.15 31.19
N ILE A 63 23.69 10.23 32.50
CA ILE A 63 23.75 9.05 33.40
C ILE A 63 22.41 8.31 33.45
N VAL A 64 21.31 9.04 33.39
CA VAL A 64 19.96 8.46 33.46
C VAL A 64 19.58 7.76 32.15
N TYR A 65 19.96 8.29 30.98
CA TYR A 65 19.38 7.88 29.69
C TYR A 65 20.32 7.21 28.66
N GLU A 66 21.64 7.31 28.82
CA GLU A 66 22.59 6.79 27.84
C GLU A 66 23.49 5.66 28.42
N ASP A 67 24.18 4.97 27.50
CA ASP A 67 25.05 3.83 27.81
C ASP A 67 26.28 4.23 28.65
N LYS A 68 26.88 3.27 29.35
CA LYS A 68 28.08 3.47 30.21
C LYS A 68 29.21 4.23 29.52
N LYS A 69 29.44 3.97 28.22
CA LYS A 69 30.48 4.64 27.42
C LYS A 69 30.20 6.14 27.23
N MET A 70 28.94 6.51 27.02
CA MET A 70 28.54 7.92 26.85
C MET A 70 28.58 8.67 28.18
N SER A 71 28.15 8.02 29.28
CA SER A 71 28.26 8.61 30.62
C SER A 71 29.72 8.85 31.03
N LEU A 72 30.64 7.93 30.70
CA LEU A 72 32.07 8.12 30.95
C LEU A 72 32.64 9.28 30.13
N ALA A 73 32.27 9.38 28.85
CA ALA A 73 32.71 10.47 27.98
C ALA A 73 32.21 11.85 28.47
N ALA A 74 30.95 11.93 28.91
CA ALA A 74 30.39 13.13 29.53
C ALA A 74 31.10 13.48 30.84
N GLY A 75 31.39 12.48 31.68
CA GLY A 75 32.14 12.64 32.93
C GLY A 75 33.53 13.21 32.74
N ILE A 76 34.30 12.63 31.81
CA ILE A 76 35.62 13.15 31.43
C ILE A 76 35.49 14.57 30.87
N GLY A 77 34.50 14.82 30.02
CA GLY A 77 34.21 16.15 29.49
C GLY A 77 33.96 17.19 30.58
N THR A 78 33.09 16.89 31.54
CA THR A 78 32.79 17.79 32.67
C THR A 78 33.98 18.04 33.58
N LEU A 79 34.80 17.01 33.84
CA LEU A 79 36.01 17.14 34.64
C LEU A 79 37.01 18.08 33.98
N ILE A 80 37.27 17.88 32.68
CA ILE A 80 38.17 18.75 31.90
C ILE A 80 37.62 20.18 31.87
N GLY A 81 36.31 20.35 31.65
CA GLY A 81 35.70 21.68 31.63
C GLY A 81 35.84 22.41 32.97
N TYR A 82 35.57 21.77 34.11
CA TYR A 82 35.81 22.37 35.42
C TYR A 82 37.29 22.69 35.65
N LEU A 83 38.22 21.82 35.22
CA LEU A 83 39.67 22.10 35.30
C LEU A 83 40.08 23.34 34.48
N THR A 84 39.43 23.63 33.35
CA THR A 84 39.75 24.85 32.57
C THR A 84 39.32 26.15 33.25
N VAL A 85 38.53 26.10 34.32
CA VAL A 85 37.95 27.26 35.02
C VAL A 85 38.64 27.52 36.37
N ILE A 86 39.75 26.82 36.65
CA ILE A 86 40.54 26.83 37.91
C ILE A 86 40.82 28.22 38.49
N HIS A 87 41.08 29.24 37.66
CA HIS A 87 41.46 30.58 38.14
C HIS A 87 40.28 31.48 38.52
N SER A 88 39.04 31.06 38.27
CA SER A 88 37.87 31.93 38.40
C SER A 88 36.93 31.55 39.55
N MET A 89 37.07 30.37 40.18
CA MET A 89 36.15 29.87 41.23
C MET A 89 36.92 29.46 42.50
N ASN A 90 36.43 29.85 43.68
CA ASN A 90 36.98 29.39 44.97
C ASN A 90 36.49 28.00 45.39
N ASP A 91 35.28 27.59 44.96
CA ASP A 91 34.66 26.30 45.34
C ASP A 91 34.83 25.18 44.30
N LEU A 92 35.83 25.29 43.42
CA LEU A 92 36.07 24.34 42.34
C LEU A 92 36.24 22.87 42.77
N PRO A 93 36.93 22.56 43.90
CA PRO A 93 37.09 21.17 44.34
C PRO A 93 35.75 20.47 44.65
N MET A 94 34.73 21.21 45.09
CA MET A 94 33.38 20.70 45.35
C MET A 94 32.71 20.14 44.11
N TYR A 95 32.82 20.85 42.97
CA TYR A 95 32.23 20.41 41.70
C TYR A 95 32.99 19.23 41.08
N ILE A 96 34.32 19.15 41.28
CA ILE A 96 35.14 18.01 40.85
C ILE A 96 34.74 16.76 41.64
N LEU A 97 34.64 16.84 42.97
CA LEU A 97 34.20 15.73 43.81
C LEU A 97 32.79 15.25 43.42
N ALA A 98 31.86 16.19 43.19
CA ALA A 98 30.50 15.86 42.78
C ALA A 98 30.46 15.16 41.41
N SER A 99 31.28 15.60 40.45
CA SER A 99 31.37 14.94 39.15
C SER A 99 31.92 13.50 39.25
N LEU A 100 32.89 13.25 40.14
CA LEU A 100 33.44 11.91 40.39
C LEU A 100 32.41 11.01 41.08
N MET A 101 31.70 11.53 42.08
CA MET A 101 30.61 10.84 42.76
C MET A 101 29.55 10.38 41.76
N LEU A 102 29.13 11.28 40.86
CA LEU A 102 28.13 10.96 39.85
C LEU A 102 28.62 9.90 38.85
N ILE A 103 29.87 9.93 38.40
CA ILE A 103 30.43 8.89 37.53
C ILE A 103 30.42 7.52 38.23
N ILE A 104 30.83 7.47 39.51
CA ILE A 104 30.83 6.24 40.32
C ILE A 104 29.40 5.71 40.48
N SER A 105 28.45 6.61 40.76
CA SER A 105 27.04 6.26 40.95
C SER A 105 26.42 5.55 39.73
N LYS A 106 26.86 5.85 38.50
CA LYS A 106 26.38 5.17 37.29
C LYS A 106 26.71 3.68 37.28
N TYR A 107 27.86 3.27 37.81
CA TYR A 107 28.24 1.86 37.89
C TYR A 107 27.44 1.09 38.95
N ILE A 108 27.01 1.77 40.01
CA ILE A 108 26.29 1.18 41.14
C ILE A 108 24.77 1.12 40.87
N LEU A 109 24.19 2.18 40.29
CA LEU A 109 22.75 2.38 40.14
C LEU A 109 22.16 1.90 38.79
N ASP A 110 22.88 1.06 38.03
CA ASP A 110 22.46 0.70 36.67
C ASP A 110 21.19 -0.18 36.63
N ASN A 111 20.93 -0.95 37.70
CA ASN A 111 19.78 -1.87 37.81
C ASN A 111 18.54 -1.26 38.48
N MET A 112 18.57 0.01 38.89
CA MET A 112 17.47 0.65 39.61
C MET A 112 16.46 1.35 38.70
N LYS A 113 15.21 1.49 39.18
CA LYS A 113 14.17 2.27 38.48
C LYS A 113 14.58 3.74 38.35
N GLN A 114 14.16 4.38 37.26
CA GLN A 114 14.57 5.75 36.89
C GLN A 114 14.24 6.80 37.97
N LYS A 115 13.05 6.75 38.58
CA LYS A 115 12.64 7.68 39.64
C LYS A 115 13.50 7.55 40.91
N SER A 116 13.78 6.32 41.36
CA SER A 116 14.65 6.07 42.51
C SER A 116 16.09 6.48 42.25
N LYS A 117 16.59 6.26 41.02
CA LYS A 117 17.93 6.68 40.61
C LYS A 117 18.09 8.20 40.70
N LEU A 118 17.12 8.95 40.19
CA LEU A 118 17.13 10.41 40.22
C LEU A 118 17.12 10.97 41.65
N LEU A 119 16.30 10.40 42.54
CA LEU A 119 16.24 10.80 43.95
C LEU A 119 17.59 10.61 44.66
N ILE A 120 18.28 9.50 44.39
CA ILE A 120 19.60 9.18 44.98
C ILE A 120 20.69 10.13 44.46
N LEU A 121 20.67 10.49 43.17
CA LEU A 121 21.66 11.41 42.59
C LEU A 121 21.54 12.82 43.18
N PHE A 122 20.33 13.38 43.27
CA PHE A 122 20.13 14.72 43.81
C PHE A 122 20.38 14.79 45.33
N SER A 123 19.95 13.78 46.09
CA SER A 123 20.25 13.71 47.53
C SER A 123 21.75 13.52 47.81
N GLY A 124 22.45 12.75 46.97
CA GLY A 124 23.90 12.60 47.04
C GLY A 124 24.65 13.92 46.89
N ILE A 125 24.32 14.70 45.85
CA ILE A 125 24.90 16.04 45.64
C ILE A 125 24.60 16.97 46.82
N PHE A 126 23.38 16.92 47.38
CA PHE A 126 23.00 17.77 48.51
C PHE A 126 23.84 17.51 49.76
N VAL A 127 24.01 16.24 50.11
CA VAL A 127 24.79 15.85 51.28
C VAL A 127 26.26 16.22 51.08
N GLU A 128 26.80 15.99 49.88
CA GLU A 128 28.17 16.35 49.53
C GLU A 128 28.42 17.86 49.62
N PHE A 129 27.48 18.68 49.13
CA PHE A 129 27.59 20.13 49.16
C PHE A 129 27.58 20.69 50.59
N ILE A 130 26.73 20.12 51.46
CA ILE A 130 26.70 20.47 52.89
C ILE A 130 28.01 20.05 53.56
N ALA A 131 28.49 18.82 53.31
CA ALA A 131 29.70 18.30 53.92
C ALA A 131 30.94 19.12 53.51
N TYR A 132 31.07 19.48 52.24
CA TYR A 132 32.18 20.29 51.74
C TYR A 132 32.21 21.68 52.40
N LYS A 133 31.06 22.37 52.44
CA LYS A 133 30.96 23.73 53.01
C LYS A 133 31.18 23.76 54.52
N LEU A 134 30.84 22.68 55.23
CA LEU A 134 31.06 22.55 56.67
C LEU A 134 32.51 22.20 57.02
N LEU A 135 33.12 21.26 56.30
CA LEU A 135 34.47 20.75 56.60
C LEU A 135 35.58 21.64 56.06
N ILE A 136 35.45 22.11 54.82
CA ILE A 136 36.50 22.85 54.10
C ILE A 136 36.21 24.35 54.14
N GLY A 137 34.96 24.75 53.88
CA GLY A 137 34.56 26.16 53.87
C GLY A 137 34.42 26.82 55.25
N LYS A 138 34.34 26.03 56.34
CA LYS A 138 34.10 26.49 57.72
C LYS A 138 32.89 27.44 57.86
N ILE A 139 31.84 27.21 57.09
CA ILE A 139 30.58 27.99 57.12
C ILE A 139 29.65 27.42 58.21
N VAL A 140 28.86 28.29 58.87
CA VAL A 140 27.86 27.88 59.86
C VAL A 140 26.83 26.93 59.23
N PHE A 141 26.47 25.86 59.94
CA PHE A 141 25.58 24.79 59.45
C PHE A 141 24.30 25.32 58.76
N GLY A 142 23.61 26.29 59.37
CA GLY A 142 22.38 26.86 58.80
C GLY A 142 22.61 27.55 57.44
N MET A 143 23.73 28.24 57.26
CA MET A 143 24.09 28.88 55.99
C MET A 143 24.54 27.86 54.94
N SER A 144 25.21 26.78 55.34
CA SER A 144 25.62 25.71 54.43
C SER A 144 24.41 24.96 53.85
N VAL A 145 23.39 24.68 54.66
CA VAL A 145 22.14 24.05 54.18
C VAL A 145 21.40 24.97 53.23
N LEU A 146 21.24 26.25 53.58
CA LEU A 146 20.50 27.22 52.78
C LEU A 146 21.16 27.48 51.41
N THR A 147 22.49 27.65 51.37
CA THR A 147 23.21 27.85 50.10
C THR A 147 23.22 26.59 49.22
N SER A 148 23.37 25.40 49.81
CA SER A 148 23.30 24.13 49.06
C SER A 148 21.90 23.87 48.50
N PHE A 149 20.85 24.29 49.22
CA PHE A 149 19.47 24.21 48.74
C PHE A 149 19.27 25.07 47.49
N PHE A 150 19.72 26.32 47.51
CA PHE A 150 19.64 27.20 46.34
C PHE A 150 20.40 26.65 45.12
N GLU A 151 21.58 26.06 45.31
CA GLU A 151 22.35 25.45 44.22
C GLU A 151 21.61 24.27 43.57
N ILE A 152 20.96 23.42 44.36
CA ILE A 152 20.17 22.31 43.82
C ILE A 152 18.90 22.79 43.15
N CYS A 153 18.23 23.81 43.71
CA CYS A 153 17.10 24.46 43.07
C CYS A 153 17.46 25.05 41.70
N CYS A 154 18.72 25.44 41.46
CA CYS A 154 19.19 25.82 40.12
C CYS A 154 19.44 24.60 39.22
N ILE A 155 20.10 23.54 39.72
CA ILE A 155 20.45 22.34 38.93
C ILE A 155 19.18 21.59 38.46
N PHE A 156 18.15 21.51 39.29
CA PHE A 156 16.98 20.68 39.04
C PHE A 156 16.17 21.09 37.79
N PRO A 157 15.73 22.36 37.61
CA PRO A 157 15.04 22.78 36.39
C PRO A 157 15.90 22.65 35.13
N ILE A 158 17.20 22.97 35.24
CA ILE A 158 18.15 22.85 34.12
C ILE A 158 18.25 21.39 33.66
N TYR A 159 18.30 20.44 34.59
CA TYR A 159 18.28 19.02 34.27
C TYR A 159 17.04 18.62 33.46
N PHE A 160 15.83 19.07 33.84
CA PHE A 160 14.62 18.74 33.09
C PHE A 160 14.63 19.30 31.67
N ILE A 161 15.10 20.53 31.49
CA ILE A 161 15.22 21.16 30.17
C ILE A 161 16.20 20.39 29.30
N ILE A 162 17.38 20.04 29.83
CA ILE A 162 18.37 19.23 29.10
C ILE A 162 17.81 17.86 28.75
N ASN A 163 17.08 17.24 29.68
CA ASN A 163 16.52 15.92 29.45
C ASN A 163 15.47 15.92 28.33
N TYR A 164 14.51 16.85 28.39
CA TYR A 164 13.48 17.02 27.37
C TYR A 164 14.10 17.30 25.98
N SER A 165 15.11 18.17 25.95
CA SER A 165 15.87 18.48 24.75
C SER A 165 16.63 17.26 24.18
N MET A 166 17.23 16.42 25.02
CA MET A 166 17.92 15.20 24.59
C MET A 166 16.97 14.16 23.99
N GLU A 167 15.74 14.05 24.50
CA GLU A 167 14.69 13.23 23.88
C GLU A 167 14.32 13.77 22.49
N CYS A 168 14.21 15.10 22.34
CA CYS A 168 14.00 15.76 21.04
C CYS A 168 15.14 15.48 20.06
N PHE A 169 16.41 15.62 20.47
CA PHE A 169 17.57 15.34 19.61
C PHE A 169 17.62 13.88 19.11
N LYS A 170 17.05 12.92 19.86
CA LYS A 170 16.95 11.51 19.41
C LYS A 170 15.92 11.33 18.29
N LEU A 171 14.94 12.22 18.18
CA LEU A 171 13.89 12.20 17.17
C LEU A 171 14.31 12.92 15.87
N LEU A 172 15.52 13.52 15.83
CA LEU A 172 16.06 14.11 14.61
C LEU A 172 16.19 13.05 13.51
N ARG A 173 15.79 13.43 12.29
CA ARG A 173 15.77 12.56 11.10
C ARG A 173 14.67 11.48 11.14
N THR A 174 13.71 11.63 12.05
CA THR A 174 12.47 10.84 12.06
C THR A 174 11.30 11.68 11.54
N ARG A 175 10.15 11.06 11.27
CA ARG A 175 8.93 11.76 10.80
C ARG A 175 8.23 12.55 11.92
N HIS A 176 8.85 12.69 13.09
CA HIS A 176 8.31 13.46 14.20
C HIS A 176 8.22 14.95 13.83
N LEU A 177 7.11 15.57 14.19
CA LEU A 177 6.82 16.97 13.93
C LEU A 177 7.11 17.75 15.20
N TYR A 178 8.09 18.65 15.14
CA TYR A 178 8.53 19.38 16.33
C TYR A 178 7.54 20.47 16.73
N THR A 179 7.19 20.52 18.00
CA THR A 179 6.42 21.63 18.58
C THR A 179 7.32 22.85 18.84
N SER A 180 6.72 24.04 18.97
CA SER A 180 7.47 25.27 19.27
C SER A 180 8.24 25.17 20.60
N GLU A 181 7.68 24.48 21.60
CA GLU A 181 8.31 24.27 22.91
C GLU A 181 9.55 23.37 22.82
N GLU A 182 9.49 22.31 22.01
CA GLU A 182 10.64 21.42 21.77
C GLU A 182 11.80 22.16 21.12
N ILE A 183 11.51 23.04 20.15
CA ILE A 183 12.52 23.86 19.49
C ILE A 183 13.16 24.84 20.47
N ILE A 184 12.37 25.46 21.35
CA ILE A 184 12.90 26.35 22.39
C ILE A 184 13.82 25.55 23.34
N SER A 185 13.43 24.35 23.76
CA SER A 185 14.24 23.50 24.64
C SER A 185 15.57 23.03 23.99
N MET A 186 15.55 22.70 22.69
CA MET A 186 16.76 22.40 21.90
C MET A 186 17.67 23.62 21.81
N SER A 187 17.08 24.79 21.66
CA SER A 187 17.81 26.06 21.56
C SER A 187 18.48 26.44 22.87
N ILE A 188 17.82 26.25 24.02
CA ILE A 188 18.40 26.50 25.34
C ILE A 188 19.66 25.65 25.57
N VAL A 189 19.62 24.36 25.24
CA VAL A 189 20.80 23.48 25.37
C VAL A 189 21.93 23.93 24.43
N MET A 190 21.61 24.33 23.20
CA MET A 190 22.62 24.87 22.29
C MET A 190 23.21 26.18 22.81
N SER A 191 22.39 27.06 23.40
CA SER A 191 22.85 28.29 24.03
C SER A 191 23.82 28.04 25.19
N LEU A 192 23.59 26.99 26.00
CA LEU A 192 24.54 26.57 27.03
C LEU A 192 25.88 26.13 26.45
N ILE A 193 25.87 25.36 25.35
CA ILE A 193 27.09 24.92 24.66
C ILE A 193 27.85 26.13 24.11
N VAL A 194 27.15 27.09 23.51
CA VAL A 194 27.78 28.31 22.95
C VAL A 194 28.35 29.20 24.07
N ALA A 195 27.63 29.37 25.18
CA ALA A 195 28.09 30.16 26.32
C ALA A 195 29.40 29.63 26.93
N GLY A 196 29.62 28.31 26.86
CA GLY A 196 30.86 27.64 27.31
C GLY A 196 32.14 28.00 26.54
N THR A 197 32.03 28.76 25.44
CA THR A 197 33.18 29.29 24.68
C THR A 197 33.79 30.56 25.28
N TRP A 198 33.41 30.90 26.52
CA TRP A 198 33.94 32.05 27.24
C TRP A 198 35.47 32.04 27.40
N GLY A 199 36.08 33.23 27.34
CA GLY A 199 37.51 33.45 27.53
C GLY A 199 38.41 33.20 26.31
N VAL A 200 37.83 33.04 25.11
CA VAL A 200 38.60 32.89 23.86
C VAL A 200 38.50 34.16 23.02
N ASP A 201 39.47 35.06 23.20
CA ASP A 201 39.55 36.33 22.49
C ASP A 201 40.72 36.31 21.49
N ILE A 202 40.42 36.58 20.22
CA ILE A 202 41.45 36.71 19.17
C ILE A 202 41.46 38.15 18.70
N LYS A 203 42.55 38.88 18.97
CA LYS A 203 42.73 40.28 18.54
C LYS A 203 41.55 41.20 18.88
N GLY A 204 40.96 41.05 20.07
CA GLY A 204 39.82 41.84 20.55
C GLY A 204 38.45 41.41 19.99
N ILE A 205 38.36 40.29 19.27
CA ILE A 205 37.11 39.70 18.80
C ILE A 205 36.77 38.51 19.69
N THR A 206 35.59 38.56 20.31
CA THR A 206 35.07 37.49 21.15
C THR A 206 34.41 36.41 20.30
N ILE A 207 34.96 35.19 20.29
CA ILE A 207 34.42 34.08 19.47
C ILE A 207 32.99 33.74 19.89
N ARG A 208 32.71 33.83 21.20
CA ARG A 208 31.40 33.57 21.79
C ARG A 208 30.30 34.39 21.12
N ASN A 209 30.52 35.71 20.95
CA ASN A 209 29.51 36.58 20.36
C ASN A 209 29.26 36.24 18.89
N VAL A 210 30.33 35.95 18.13
CA VAL A 210 30.24 35.57 16.71
C VAL A 210 29.40 34.30 16.53
N VAL A 211 29.70 33.24 17.28
CA VAL A 211 28.97 31.97 17.19
C VAL A 211 27.51 32.13 17.61
N ALA A 212 27.24 32.87 18.70
CA ALA A 212 25.89 33.12 19.18
C ALA A 212 25.06 33.93 18.17
N LEU A 213 25.63 34.99 17.59
CA LEU A 213 24.96 35.82 16.60
C LEU A 213 24.67 35.05 15.30
N THR A 214 25.64 34.25 14.82
CA THR A 214 25.42 33.38 13.65
C THR A 214 24.32 32.35 13.92
N PHE A 215 24.29 31.76 15.12
CA PHE A 215 23.27 30.78 15.47
C PHE A 215 21.86 31.39 15.52
N VAL A 216 21.71 32.56 16.15
CA VAL A 216 20.44 33.30 16.19
C VAL A 216 19.98 33.68 14.78
N LEU A 217 20.90 34.12 13.92
CA LEU A 217 20.61 34.48 12.53
C LEU A 217 20.14 33.27 11.70
N ILE A 218 20.77 32.11 11.87
CA ILE A 218 20.37 30.86 11.21
C ILE A 218 18.98 30.44 11.66
N LEU A 219 18.71 30.43 12.96
CA LEU A 219 17.40 30.00 13.48
C LEU A 219 16.29 31.01 13.16
N GLY A 220 16.58 32.31 13.17
CA GLY A 220 15.65 33.33 12.70
C GLY A 220 15.26 33.11 11.24
N TYR A 221 16.24 32.85 10.36
CA TYR A 221 15.96 32.56 8.95
C TYR A 221 15.17 31.26 8.76
N VAL A 222 15.51 30.19 9.49
CA VAL A 222 14.90 28.86 9.31
C VAL A 222 13.48 28.79 9.88
N LYS A 223 13.24 29.34 11.08
CA LYS A 223 11.99 29.16 11.82
C LYS A 223 11.08 30.39 11.88
N GLY A 224 11.55 31.55 11.41
CA GLY A 224 10.81 32.80 11.42
C GLY A 224 11.00 33.62 12.70
N SER A 225 10.29 34.74 12.78
CA SER A 225 10.51 35.80 13.78
C SER A 225 10.24 35.39 15.23
N SER A 226 9.17 34.62 15.47
CA SER A 226 8.76 34.21 16.83
C SER A 226 9.80 33.29 17.48
N ALA A 227 10.21 32.25 16.76
CA ALA A 227 11.25 31.34 17.20
C ALA A 227 12.63 32.02 17.24
N GLY A 228 12.98 32.81 16.21
CA GLY A 228 14.24 33.56 16.18
C GLY A 228 14.41 34.50 17.38
N SER A 229 13.35 35.21 17.75
CA SER A 229 13.31 36.06 18.95
C SER A 229 13.43 35.24 20.23
N ALA A 230 12.68 34.15 20.39
CA ALA A 230 12.74 33.29 21.58
C ALA A 230 14.14 32.68 21.79
N VAL A 231 14.77 32.23 20.71
CA VAL A 231 16.18 31.76 20.70
C VAL A 231 17.12 32.89 21.09
N GLY A 232 16.93 34.07 20.52
CA GLY A 232 17.74 35.25 20.81
C GLY A 232 17.66 35.65 22.29
N VAL A 233 16.46 35.65 22.88
CA VAL A 233 16.24 35.91 24.30
C VAL A 233 16.88 34.82 25.17
N ALA A 234 16.69 33.54 24.84
CA ALA A 234 17.32 32.43 25.56
C ALA A 234 18.87 32.52 25.52
N MET A 235 19.43 32.85 24.35
CA MET A 235 20.87 33.02 24.18
C MET A 235 21.39 34.25 24.96
N GLY A 236 20.67 35.37 24.89
CA GLY A 236 21.04 36.60 25.57
C GLY A 236 20.90 36.55 27.08
N THR A 237 19.93 35.79 27.61
CA THR A 237 19.80 35.56 29.06
C THR A 237 20.98 34.73 29.57
N ILE A 238 21.29 33.61 28.93
CA ILE A 238 22.41 32.73 29.33
C ILE A 238 23.76 33.46 29.22
N ILE A 239 24.06 34.07 28.07
CA ILE A 239 25.33 34.78 27.87
C ILE A 239 25.40 36.03 28.76
N GLY A 240 24.29 36.75 28.90
CA GLY A 240 24.18 37.94 29.73
C GLY A 240 24.42 37.67 31.21
N MET A 241 23.95 36.52 31.72
CA MET A 241 24.25 36.06 33.08
C MET A 241 25.74 35.80 33.32
N THR A 242 26.49 35.36 32.30
CA THR A 242 27.94 35.16 32.41
C THR A 242 28.77 36.45 32.31
N SER A 243 28.19 37.52 31.75
CA SER A 243 28.93 38.75 31.39
C SER A 243 28.44 40.01 32.12
N SER A 244 27.74 39.81 33.26
CA SER A 244 27.22 40.83 34.18
C SER A 244 26.30 41.91 33.58
N ASN A 245 25.85 41.79 32.33
CA ASN A 245 25.08 42.80 31.60
C ASN A 245 23.88 42.20 30.83
N MET A 246 22.99 41.52 31.55
CA MET A 246 21.87 40.75 30.98
C MET A 246 20.98 41.56 30.01
N ILE A 247 20.68 42.81 30.35
CA ILE A 247 19.74 43.65 29.58
C ILE A 247 20.22 43.87 28.14
N ILE A 248 21.51 44.17 27.97
CA ILE A 248 22.09 44.48 26.65
C ILE A 248 22.13 43.21 25.78
N TYR A 249 22.58 42.09 26.32
CA TYR A 249 22.66 40.83 25.58
C TYR A 249 21.28 40.32 25.15
N VAL A 250 20.27 40.38 26.04
CA VAL A 250 18.89 39.99 25.70
C VAL A 250 18.31 40.88 24.61
N GLY A 251 18.50 42.21 24.72
CA GLY A 251 17.99 43.17 23.74
C GLY A 251 18.62 42.97 22.36
N VAL A 252 19.94 42.81 22.29
CA VAL A 252 20.66 42.63 21.01
C VAL A 252 20.28 41.30 20.35
N TYR A 253 20.42 40.17 21.05
CA TYR A 253 20.14 38.87 20.45
C TYR A 253 18.66 38.68 20.11
N GLY A 254 17.75 39.12 20.99
CA GLY A 254 16.31 39.03 20.75
C GLY A 254 15.88 39.84 19.52
N LEU A 255 16.34 41.09 19.41
CA LEU A 255 15.98 41.95 18.29
C LEU A 255 16.61 41.47 16.96
N CYS A 256 17.88 41.05 16.99
CA CYS A 256 18.54 40.47 15.83
C CYS A 256 17.83 39.19 15.33
N GLY A 257 17.37 38.33 16.24
CA GLY A 257 16.58 37.14 15.91
C GLY A 257 15.20 37.45 15.35
N LEU A 258 14.54 38.48 15.89
CA LEU A 258 13.24 38.94 15.40
C LEU A 258 13.32 39.53 13.99
N VAL A 259 14.22 40.49 13.77
CA VAL A 259 14.33 41.21 12.49
C VAL A 259 14.80 40.28 11.38
N SER A 260 15.76 39.39 11.66
CA SER A 260 16.18 38.40 10.67
C SER A 260 15.06 37.42 10.28
N GLY A 261 14.21 37.03 11.24
CA GLY A 261 13.09 36.13 10.99
C GLY A 261 11.89 36.77 10.28
N VAL A 262 11.66 38.08 10.45
CA VAL A 262 10.61 38.80 9.69
C VAL A 262 10.93 38.81 8.19
N PHE A 263 12.20 39.00 7.84
CA PHE A 263 12.64 39.07 6.44
C PHE A 263 13.09 37.72 5.87
N ARG A 264 12.58 36.59 6.37
CA ARG A 264 12.97 35.27 5.83
C ARG A 264 12.44 35.07 4.40
N GLU A 265 11.21 35.53 4.12
CA GLU A 265 10.51 35.29 2.86
C GLU A 265 11.14 36.02 1.67
N THR A 266 11.79 37.15 1.92
CA THR A 266 12.50 37.94 0.90
C THR A 266 13.89 37.41 0.56
N GLY A 267 14.30 36.31 1.20
CA GLY A 267 15.52 35.58 0.90
C GLY A 267 16.71 35.90 1.82
N LYS A 268 17.75 35.08 1.66
CA LYS A 268 18.93 35.04 2.56
C LYS A 268 19.67 36.37 2.66
N TRP A 269 19.84 37.08 1.54
CA TRP A 269 20.54 38.36 1.50
C TRP A 269 19.80 39.45 2.27
N MET A 270 18.48 39.51 2.12
CA MET A 270 17.64 40.50 2.80
C MET A 270 17.61 40.28 4.31
N SER A 271 17.52 39.02 4.76
CA SER A 271 17.62 38.67 6.19
C SER A 271 18.97 39.05 6.80
N GLY A 272 20.07 38.91 6.05
CA GLY A 272 21.40 39.33 6.49
C GLY A 272 21.59 40.85 6.57
N ILE A 273 21.04 41.58 5.60
CA ILE A 273 21.08 43.06 5.58
C ILE A 273 20.22 43.63 6.72
N SER A 274 19.00 43.11 6.90
CA SER A 274 18.09 43.58 7.96
C SER A 274 18.70 43.38 9.35
N TYR A 275 19.40 42.26 9.57
CA TYR A 275 20.17 41.99 10.78
C TYR A 275 21.29 43.03 11.04
N LEU A 276 22.05 43.42 10.00
CA LEU A 276 23.11 44.42 10.12
C LEU A 276 22.56 45.82 10.43
N VAL A 277 21.45 46.19 9.79
CA VAL A 277 20.75 47.46 10.03
C VAL A 277 20.22 47.49 11.47
N ALA A 278 19.55 46.42 11.90
CA ALA A 278 19.02 46.29 13.25
C ALA A 278 20.11 46.45 14.33
N PHE A 279 21.25 45.78 14.16
CA PHE A 279 22.37 45.93 15.09
C PHE A 279 22.97 47.34 15.08
N SER A 280 23.08 47.97 13.90
CA SER A 280 23.62 49.33 13.76
C SER A 280 22.74 50.37 14.46
N VAL A 281 21.42 50.25 14.35
CA VAL A 281 20.47 51.09 15.07
C VAL A 281 20.63 50.92 16.59
N LEU A 282 20.68 49.69 17.09
CA LEU A 282 20.88 49.42 18.52
C LEU A 282 22.20 50.00 19.04
N LYS A 283 23.28 49.87 18.26
CA LYS A 283 24.59 50.42 18.62
C LYS A 283 24.60 51.96 18.67
N MET A 284 23.77 52.62 17.85
CA MET A 284 23.66 54.09 17.87
C MET A 284 22.92 54.59 19.11
N TYR A 285 21.87 53.88 19.55
CA TYR A 285 21.01 54.32 20.66
C TYR A 285 21.52 53.91 22.05
N SER A 286 22.32 52.86 22.14
CA SER A 286 22.78 52.32 23.41
C SER A 286 24.31 52.35 23.48
N ASN A 287 24.88 52.60 24.66
CA ASN A 287 26.34 52.65 24.88
C ASN A 287 26.97 51.22 24.88
N ILE A 288 26.69 50.43 23.84
CA ILE A 288 27.03 49.02 23.65
C ILE A 288 28.50 48.84 23.21
N ALA A 289 29.21 49.94 22.96
CA ALA A 289 30.57 49.96 22.40
C ALA A 289 31.61 49.14 23.17
N VAL A 290 31.38 48.88 24.46
CA VAL A 290 32.29 48.12 25.34
C VAL A 290 32.11 46.60 25.20
N GLN A 291 30.92 46.12 24.80
CA GLN A 291 30.57 44.68 24.87
C GLN A 291 30.49 43.99 23.51
N PHE A 292 30.27 44.74 22.42
CA PHE A 292 30.15 44.19 21.07
C PHE A 292 30.91 45.02 20.04
N ASN A 293 31.81 44.35 19.31
CA ASN A 293 32.51 44.95 18.18
C ASN A 293 31.67 44.80 16.90
N ILE A 294 31.58 45.85 16.07
CA ILE A 294 30.87 45.78 14.77
C ILE A 294 31.46 44.66 13.89
N ILE A 295 32.76 44.43 14.00
CA ILE A 295 33.48 43.39 13.28
C ILE A 295 32.89 41.99 13.60
N GLU A 296 32.45 41.72 14.84
CA GLU A 296 31.83 40.44 15.21
C GLU A 296 30.53 40.21 14.46
N VAL A 297 29.72 41.26 14.30
CA VAL A 297 28.43 41.22 13.61
C VAL A 297 28.62 41.02 12.11
N ILE A 298 29.58 41.72 11.51
CA ILE A 298 29.92 41.54 10.10
C ILE A 298 30.41 40.11 9.85
N ILE A 299 31.32 39.59 10.69
CA ILE A 299 31.82 38.21 10.58
C ILE A 299 30.66 37.23 10.69
N SER A 300 29.74 37.42 11.65
CA SER A 300 28.59 36.53 11.84
C SER A 300 27.66 36.49 10.62
N CYS A 301 27.46 37.63 9.96
CA CYS A 301 26.68 37.75 8.73
C CYS A 301 27.41 37.11 7.54
N CYS A 302 28.72 37.33 7.40
CA CYS A 302 29.53 36.67 6.37
C CYS A 302 29.51 35.14 6.50
N ILE A 303 29.61 34.61 7.73
CA ILE A 303 29.50 33.17 7.98
C ILE A 303 28.13 32.65 7.56
N PHE A 304 27.05 33.34 7.95
CA PHE A 304 25.70 32.98 7.53
C PHE A 304 25.57 32.97 6.01
N LEU A 305 26.02 34.03 5.32
CA LEU A 305 26.00 34.16 3.86
C LEU A 305 26.85 33.10 3.14
N ALA A 306 27.93 32.60 3.74
CA ALA A 306 28.73 31.52 3.19
C ALA A 306 28.05 30.14 3.22
N ILE A 307 27.07 29.92 4.11
CA ILE A 307 26.38 28.62 4.22
C ILE A 307 25.51 28.36 2.98
N PRO A 308 25.70 27.28 2.21
CA PRO A 308 24.89 27.03 1.02
C PRO A 308 23.40 26.86 1.36
N VAL A 309 22.53 27.39 0.50
CA VAL A 309 21.05 27.36 0.67
C VAL A 309 20.54 25.92 0.84
N SER A 310 21.20 24.95 0.21
CA SER A 310 20.85 23.53 0.32
C SER A 310 21.00 22.95 1.74
N ILE A 311 21.87 23.51 2.59
CA ILE A 311 21.98 23.12 3.99
C ILE A 311 20.87 23.77 4.80
N LEU A 312 20.59 25.07 4.56
CA LEU A 312 19.52 25.80 5.23
C LEU A 312 18.15 25.15 4.95
N ASN A 313 17.86 24.80 3.69
CA ASN A 313 16.60 24.14 3.32
C ASN A 313 16.46 22.75 3.95
N LYS A 314 17.55 22.00 4.15
CA LYS A 314 17.48 20.70 4.85
C LYS A 314 17.12 20.86 6.33
N ILE A 315 17.67 21.89 6.98
CA ILE A 315 17.35 22.20 8.38
C ILE A 315 15.91 22.72 8.47
N GLU A 316 15.49 23.52 7.49
CA GLU A 316 14.14 24.04 7.38
C GLU A 316 13.09 22.93 7.21
N VAL A 317 13.28 21.99 6.28
CA VAL A 317 12.36 20.84 6.12
C VAL A 317 12.32 19.94 7.36
N GLU A 318 13.42 19.82 8.11
CA GLU A 318 13.44 18.95 9.30
C GLU A 318 12.72 19.60 10.49
N LEU A 319 12.85 20.92 10.63
CA LEU A 319 12.31 21.67 11.77
C LEU A 319 10.90 22.20 11.49
N GLU A 320 10.59 22.68 10.29
CA GLU A 320 9.33 23.34 9.95
C GLU A 320 8.20 22.35 9.68
N TRP A 321 7.10 22.50 10.43
CA TRP A 321 5.93 21.62 10.40
C TRP A 321 5.31 21.54 8.99
N GLU A 322 5.04 22.69 8.38
CA GLU A 322 4.28 22.79 7.12
C GLU A 322 5.06 22.20 5.94
N LYS A 323 6.34 22.57 5.78
CA LYS A 323 7.19 22.05 4.71
C LYS A 323 7.46 20.54 4.84
N LYS A 324 7.59 20.05 6.07
CA LYS A 324 7.74 18.60 6.33
C LYS A 324 6.47 17.85 5.95
N GLN A 325 5.29 18.44 6.19
CA GLN A 325 4.00 17.87 5.80
C GLN A 325 3.78 17.88 4.28
N GLU A 326 4.18 18.95 3.57
CA GLU A 326 4.11 19.01 2.10
C GLU A 326 5.02 18.00 1.42
N TYR A 327 6.28 17.87 1.87
CA TYR A 327 7.20 16.86 1.36
C TYR A 327 6.64 15.44 1.51
N PHE A 328 5.90 15.17 2.60
CA PHE A 328 5.23 13.90 2.76
C PHE A 328 4.02 13.76 1.83
N LYS A 329 3.18 14.79 1.67
CA LYS A 329 2.00 14.75 0.77
C LYS A 329 2.38 14.41 -0.67
N GLU A 330 3.48 14.96 -1.19
CA GLU A 330 3.95 14.69 -2.56
C GLU A 330 4.37 13.22 -2.75
N SER A 331 5.12 12.66 -1.79
CA SER A 331 5.48 11.23 -1.79
C SER A 331 4.26 10.31 -1.65
N TYR A 332 3.23 10.73 -0.92
CA TYR A 332 1.98 9.97 -0.84
C TYR A 332 1.19 10.02 -2.16
N ALA A 333 1.16 11.16 -2.86
CA ALA A 333 0.47 11.30 -4.14
C ALA A 333 1.04 10.36 -5.22
N GLU A 334 2.36 10.21 -5.30
CA GLU A 334 2.99 9.25 -6.23
C GLU A 334 2.59 7.79 -5.93
N ARG A 335 2.53 7.43 -4.64
CA ARG A 335 2.14 6.08 -4.22
C ARG A 335 0.68 5.78 -4.50
N ILE A 336 -0.19 6.77 -4.24
CA ILE A 336 -1.62 6.76 -4.58
C ILE A 336 -1.81 6.52 -6.09
N LYS A 337 -1.06 7.26 -6.92
CA LYS A 337 -1.06 7.09 -8.36
C LYS A 337 -0.66 5.66 -8.76
N GLY A 338 0.33 5.07 -8.10
CA GLY A 338 0.74 3.68 -8.33
C GLY A 338 -0.39 2.67 -8.08
N ILE A 339 -1.17 2.83 -7.00
CA ILE A 339 -2.31 1.93 -6.70
C ILE A 339 -3.40 2.06 -7.76
N LEU A 340 -3.71 3.30 -8.17
CA LEU A 340 -4.68 3.58 -9.23
C LEU A 340 -4.27 2.95 -10.57
N MET A 341 -3.01 3.07 -10.95
CA MET A 341 -2.51 2.51 -12.21
C MET A 341 -2.69 0.99 -12.26
N VAL A 342 -2.41 0.28 -11.16
CA VAL A 342 -2.62 -1.18 -11.09
C VAL A 342 -4.10 -1.55 -11.25
N LYS A 343 -5.02 -0.80 -10.61
CA LYS A 343 -6.46 -1.03 -10.79
C LYS A 343 -6.94 -0.73 -12.21
N LEU A 344 -6.43 0.34 -12.82
CA LEU A 344 -6.76 0.67 -14.22
C LEU A 344 -6.22 -0.38 -15.20
N GLU A 345 -5.02 -0.90 -14.97
CA GLU A 345 -4.45 -2.02 -15.73
C GLU A 345 -5.32 -3.28 -15.59
N SER A 346 -5.76 -3.61 -14.37
CA SER A 346 -6.68 -4.73 -14.15
C SER A 346 -8.03 -4.57 -14.86
N PHE A 347 -8.54 -3.34 -14.96
CA PHE A 347 -9.76 -3.04 -15.70
C PHE A 347 -9.52 -3.16 -17.22
N SER A 348 -8.38 -2.68 -17.71
CA SER A 348 -7.96 -2.85 -19.11
C SER A 348 -7.88 -4.32 -19.50
N ASP A 349 -7.34 -5.17 -18.63
CA ASP A 349 -7.30 -6.61 -18.85
C ASP A 349 -8.71 -7.19 -19.01
N ILE A 350 -9.66 -6.78 -18.15
CA ILE A 350 -11.07 -7.22 -18.26
C ILE A 350 -11.66 -6.85 -19.62
N LEU A 351 -11.41 -5.63 -20.11
CA LEU A 351 -11.90 -5.20 -21.43
C LEU A 351 -11.34 -6.06 -22.56
N HIS A 352 -10.04 -6.36 -22.54
CA HIS A 352 -9.42 -7.26 -23.52
C HIS A 352 -10.05 -8.65 -23.49
N ASN A 353 -10.38 -9.15 -22.31
CA ASN A 353 -10.99 -10.47 -22.14
C ASN A 353 -12.43 -10.53 -22.65
N ILE A 354 -13.21 -9.46 -22.46
CA ILE A 354 -14.55 -9.32 -23.06
C ILE A 354 -14.42 -9.30 -24.59
N SER A 355 -13.46 -8.54 -25.13
CA SER A 355 -13.19 -8.49 -26.56
C SER A 355 -12.85 -9.87 -27.13
N GLU A 356 -11.94 -10.62 -26.48
CA GLU A 356 -11.55 -11.97 -26.90
C GLU A 356 -12.73 -12.95 -26.85
N ALA A 357 -13.57 -12.86 -25.81
CA ALA A 357 -14.78 -13.68 -25.69
C ALA A 357 -15.78 -13.39 -26.82
N LEU A 358 -16.01 -12.12 -27.15
CA LEU A 358 -16.87 -11.71 -28.27
C LEU A 358 -16.32 -12.19 -29.62
N GLU A 359 -15.00 -12.08 -29.87
CA GLU A 359 -14.38 -12.57 -31.10
C GLU A 359 -14.51 -14.09 -31.30
N LYS A 360 -14.34 -14.87 -30.22
CA LYS A 360 -14.50 -16.33 -30.27
C LYS A 360 -15.92 -16.74 -30.59
N LEU A 361 -16.92 -16.04 -30.04
CA LEU A 361 -18.34 -16.32 -30.30
C LEU A 361 -18.74 -16.06 -31.77
N VAL A 362 -18.18 -15.03 -32.42
CA VAL A 362 -18.51 -14.62 -33.80
C VAL A 362 -17.92 -15.56 -34.87
N ASN A 363 -16.81 -16.25 -34.59
CA ASN A 363 -16.14 -17.07 -35.60
C ASN A 363 -16.92 -18.33 -36.00
N ASN A 364 -17.81 -18.85 -35.15
CA ASN A 364 -18.70 -19.97 -35.50
C ASN A 364 -19.88 -19.55 -36.41
N ASP A 365 -20.31 -18.29 -36.40
CA ASP A 365 -21.46 -17.84 -37.20
C ASP A 365 -21.15 -17.70 -38.70
N LYS A 366 -19.86 -17.56 -39.07
CA LYS A 366 -19.44 -17.59 -40.49
C LYS A 366 -19.76 -18.93 -41.15
N LEU A 367 -19.86 -20.02 -40.38
CA LEU A 367 -20.28 -21.34 -40.88
C LEU A 367 -21.80 -21.42 -41.06
N ILE A 368 -22.59 -20.70 -40.25
CA ILE A 368 -24.06 -20.69 -40.29
C ILE A 368 -24.61 -19.81 -41.43
N MET A 369 -23.87 -18.79 -41.86
CA MET A 369 -24.23 -17.99 -43.05
C MET A 369 -24.38 -18.84 -44.33
N LYS A 370 -23.75 -20.02 -44.41
CA LYS A 370 -23.92 -20.98 -45.51
C LYS A 370 -25.27 -21.72 -45.49
N ASN A 371 -25.95 -21.81 -44.35
CA ASN A 371 -27.26 -22.47 -44.23
C ASN A 371 -28.43 -21.50 -44.50
N LYS A 372 -28.26 -20.18 -44.32
CA LYS A 372 -29.34 -19.21 -44.64
C LYS A 372 -29.57 -18.99 -46.12
N SER A 373 -28.54 -19.20 -46.96
CA SER A 373 -28.72 -19.22 -48.41
C SER A 373 -29.62 -20.39 -48.84
N SER A 374 -29.59 -21.54 -48.15
CA SER A 374 -30.44 -22.70 -48.49
C SER A 374 -31.92 -22.41 -48.27
N ALA A 375 -32.29 -21.85 -47.13
CA ALA A 375 -33.69 -21.50 -46.82
C ALA A 375 -34.25 -20.44 -47.79
N MET A 376 -33.43 -19.45 -48.17
CA MET A 376 -33.82 -18.45 -49.17
C MET A 376 -33.96 -19.06 -50.57
N ILE A 377 -33.04 -19.94 -50.97
CA ILE A 377 -33.09 -20.67 -52.24
C ILE A 377 -34.34 -21.57 -52.27
N GLU A 378 -34.66 -22.28 -51.19
CA GLU A 378 -35.83 -23.13 -51.06
C GLU A 378 -37.14 -22.32 -51.08
N ASN A 379 -37.19 -21.15 -50.44
CA ASN A 379 -38.35 -20.26 -50.47
C ASN A 379 -38.59 -19.69 -51.88
N LEU A 380 -37.54 -19.21 -52.54
CA LEU A 380 -37.59 -18.73 -53.92
C LEU A 380 -37.99 -19.86 -54.89
N ALA A 381 -37.42 -21.05 -54.71
CA ALA A 381 -37.77 -22.25 -55.47
C ALA A 381 -39.23 -22.67 -55.22
N GLY A 382 -39.71 -22.59 -53.99
CA GLY A 382 -41.10 -22.89 -53.62
C GLY A 382 -42.09 -21.94 -54.29
N ARG A 383 -41.77 -20.66 -54.43
CA ARG A 383 -42.63 -19.67 -55.10
C ARG A 383 -42.63 -19.76 -56.62
N VAL A 384 -41.48 -20.10 -57.22
CA VAL A 384 -41.31 -20.04 -58.68
C VAL A 384 -41.43 -21.42 -59.33
N CYS A 385 -40.86 -22.46 -58.70
CA CYS A 385 -40.70 -23.79 -59.27
C CYS A 385 -41.77 -24.80 -58.87
N SER A 386 -42.63 -24.52 -57.89
CA SER A 386 -43.71 -25.41 -57.43
C SER A 386 -44.61 -25.88 -58.57
N ASP A 387 -45.13 -24.93 -59.36
CA ASP A 387 -45.99 -25.19 -60.53
C ASP A 387 -45.21 -25.17 -61.87
N CYS A 388 -43.94 -25.58 -61.87
CA CYS A 388 -43.08 -25.56 -63.07
C CYS A 388 -42.96 -26.94 -63.72
N SER A 389 -43.19 -27.01 -65.03
CA SER A 389 -43.06 -28.25 -65.81
C SER A 389 -41.64 -28.82 -65.84
N MET A 390 -40.61 -27.99 -65.64
CA MET A 390 -39.19 -28.38 -65.64
C MET A 390 -38.63 -28.68 -64.25
N LYS A 391 -39.46 -28.70 -63.20
CA LYS A 391 -39.04 -28.89 -61.80
C LYS A 391 -38.22 -30.16 -61.59
N SER A 392 -38.65 -31.29 -62.17
CA SER A 392 -37.97 -32.59 -62.02
C SER A 392 -36.58 -32.60 -62.65
N MET A 393 -36.37 -31.84 -63.74
CA MET A 393 -35.05 -31.73 -64.38
C MET A 393 -34.11 -30.86 -63.55
N CYS A 394 -34.58 -29.68 -63.11
CA CYS A 394 -33.77 -28.73 -62.35
C CYS A 394 -33.44 -29.22 -60.93
N TRP A 395 -34.41 -29.75 -60.19
CA TRP A 395 -34.25 -30.08 -58.76
C TRP A 395 -33.94 -31.57 -58.49
N ASN A 396 -34.29 -32.52 -59.38
CA ASN A 396 -33.97 -33.95 -59.15
C ASN A 396 -32.72 -34.42 -59.92
N ARG A 397 -32.47 -33.92 -61.15
CA ARG A 397 -31.29 -34.32 -61.95
C ARG A 397 -30.13 -33.34 -61.83
N GLU A 398 -30.40 -32.03 -61.86
CA GLU A 398 -29.38 -30.98 -61.90
C GLU A 398 -29.41 -30.07 -60.66
N ASN A 399 -29.71 -30.66 -59.49
CA ASN A 399 -29.91 -29.92 -58.24
C ASN A 399 -28.73 -28.99 -57.92
N PHE A 400 -27.50 -29.51 -58.00
CA PHE A 400 -26.29 -28.76 -57.67
C PHE A 400 -26.11 -27.48 -58.51
N TYR A 401 -26.35 -27.56 -59.83
CA TYR A 401 -26.20 -26.41 -60.73
C TYR A 401 -27.33 -25.40 -60.55
N THR A 402 -28.55 -25.88 -60.38
CA THR A 402 -29.73 -25.03 -60.14
C THR A 402 -29.60 -24.28 -58.81
N TYR A 403 -29.17 -24.97 -57.75
CA TYR A 403 -28.99 -24.42 -56.43
C TYR A 403 -27.95 -23.30 -56.41
N ASN A 404 -26.77 -23.53 -57.03
CA ASN A 404 -25.73 -22.51 -57.12
C ASN A 404 -26.18 -21.29 -57.94
N ALA A 405 -26.90 -21.50 -59.06
CA ALA A 405 -27.40 -20.41 -59.88
C ALA A 405 -28.51 -19.59 -59.17
N PHE A 406 -29.36 -20.22 -58.35
CA PHE A 406 -30.30 -19.49 -57.50
C PHE A 406 -29.58 -18.66 -56.42
N GLY A 407 -28.50 -19.20 -55.84
CA GLY A 407 -27.65 -18.45 -54.92
C GLY A 407 -26.99 -17.22 -55.56
N GLU A 408 -26.42 -17.40 -56.76
CA GLU A 408 -25.82 -16.31 -57.55
C GLU A 408 -26.85 -15.24 -57.93
N LEU A 409 -28.07 -15.64 -58.31
CA LEU A 409 -29.14 -14.69 -58.64
C LEU A 409 -29.54 -13.81 -57.45
N ILE A 410 -29.68 -14.42 -56.26
CA ILE A 410 -30.00 -13.67 -55.04
C ILE A 410 -28.86 -12.69 -54.70
N GLN A 411 -27.62 -13.11 -54.88
CA GLN A 411 -26.45 -12.27 -54.63
C GLN A 411 -26.36 -11.10 -55.62
N ASN A 412 -26.60 -11.32 -56.91
CA ASN A 412 -26.65 -10.25 -57.91
C ASN A 412 -27.67 -9.17 -57.53
N PHE A 413 -28.89 -9.58 -57.12
CA PHE A 413 -29.93 -8.66 -56.67
C PHE A 413 -29.58 -7.90 -55.37
N GLN A 414 -28.79 -8.50 -54.47
CA GLN A 414 -28.28 -7.80 -53.28
C GLN A 414 -27.28 -6.70 -53.65
N ASP A 415 -26.44 -6.94 -54.66
CA ASP A 415 -25.43 -6.01 -55.14
C ASP A 415 -26.02 -4.93 -56.09
N ASN A 416 -27.35 -4.81 -56.17
CA ASN A 416 -28.10 -3.97 -57.12
C ASN A 416 -27.83 -4.29 -58.60
N ASN A 417 -27.29 -5.47 -58.91
CA ASN A 417 -27.10 -5.94 -60.27
C ASN A 417 -28.23 -6.90 -60.67
N LYS A 418 -29.05 -6.54 -61.67
CA LYS A 418 -30.23 -7.34 -62.07
C LYS A 418 -29.90 -8.45 -63.08
N ASP A 419 -28.65 -8.89 -63.12
CA ASP A 419 -28.16 -9.89 -64.06
C ASP A 419 -28.59 -11.30 -63.66
N ILE A 420 -29.08 -12.07 -64.64
CA ILE A 420 -29.47 -13.46 -64.46
C ILE A 420 -28.26 -14.36 -64.72
N PRO A 421 -27.93 -15.30 -63.82
CA PRO A 421 -26.88 -16.29 -64.07
C PRO A 421 -27.16 -17.11 -65.34
N TYR A 422 -26.11 -17.39 -66.11
CA TYR A 422 -26.21 -18.04 -67.42
C TYR A 422 -27.01 -19.35 -67.43
N GLU A 423 -26.87 -20.17 -66.38
CA GLU A 423 -27.61 -21.44 -66.23
C GLU A 423 -29.13 -21.23 -66.12
N LEU A 424 -29.56 -20.19 -65.39
CA LEU A 424 -30.98 -19.83 -65.26
C LEU A 424 -31.49 -19.11 -66.50
N GLU A 425 -30.65 -18.31 -67.14
CA GLU A 425 -30.98 -17.63 -68.38
C GLU A 425 -31.26 -18.64 -69.50
N ARG A 426 -30.44 -19.69 -69.64
CA ARG A 426 -30.64 -20.71 -70.67
C ARG A 426 -31.88 -21.59 -70.43
N LYS A 427 -32.19 -21.92 -69.17
CA LYS A 427 -33.13 -23.02 -68.83
C LYS A 427 -34.47 -22.56 -68.25
N CYS A 428 -34.52 -21.42 -67.55
CA CYS A 428 -35.74 -21.00 -66.84
C CYS A 428 -36.81 -20.50 -67.82
N THR A 429 -38.00 -21.09 -67.76
CA THR A 429 -39.17 -20.69 -68.55
C THR A 429 -40.00 -19.59 -67.90
N LYS A 430 -39.88 -19.40 -66.57
CA LYS A 430 -40.60 -18.39 -65.78
C LYS A 430 -39.69 -17.23 -65.33
N ARG A 431 -38.90 -16.65 -66.26
CA ARG A 431 -37.88 -15.63 -65.95
C ARG A 431 -38.43 -14.38 -65.29
N SER A 432 -39.54 -13.85 -65.82
CA SER A 432 -40.18 -12.63 -65.28
C SER A 432 -40.70 -12.82 -63.85
N VAL A 433 -41.26 -14.00 -63.56
CA VAL A 433 -41.73 -14.36 -62.22
C VAL A 433 -40.55 -14.58 -61.27
N LEU A 434 -39.49 -15.25 -61.74
CA LEU A 434 -38.26 -15.44 -60.97
C LEU A 434 -37.63 -14.11 -60.56
N LEU A 435 -37.46 -13.17 -61.50
CA LEU A 435 -36.93 -11.84 -61.21
C LEU A 435 -37.83 -11.07 -60.24
N LYS A 436 -39.14 -11.07 -60.46
CA LYS A 436 -40.09 -10.35 -59.60
C LYS A 436 -40.15 -10.92 -58.20
N GLU A 437 -40.13 -12.24 -58.04
CA GLU A 437 -40.11 -12.88 -56.72
C GLU A 437 -38.75 -12.77 -56.04
N THR A 438 -37.65 -12.78 -56.79
CA THR A 438 -36.31 -12.46 -56.23
C THR A 438 -36.27 -11.02 -55.76
N GLU A 439 -36.73 -10.08 -56.58
CA GLU A 439 -36.87 -8.67 -56.23
C GLU A 439 -37.81 -8.50 -55.03
N ASN A 440 -38.93 -9.23 -54.96
CA ASN A 440 -39.81 -9.21 -53.79
C ASN A 440 -39.17 -9.84 -52.55
N ILE A 441 -38.36 -10.90 -52.65
CA ILE A 441 -37.69 -11.52 -51.49
C ILE A 441 -36.56 -10.63 -50.98
N VAL A 442 -35.85 -9.95 -51.89
CA VAL A 442 -34.76 -9.01 -51.56
C VAL A 442 -35.31 -7.65 -51.10
N ASN A 443 -36.34 -7.10 -51.77
CA ASN A 443 -36.99 -5.83 -51.44
C ASN A 443 -38.01 -5.93 -50.31
N ASN A 444 -38.66 -7.09 -50.09
CA ASN A 444 -39.43 -7.29 -48.87
C ASN A 444 -38.43 -7.25 -47.72
N TYR A 445 -38.38 -6.05 -47.13
CA TYR A 445 -37.99 -5.61 -45.79
C TYR A 445 -37.24 -6.58 -44.87
N ILE A 446 -37.52 -7.88 -44.88
CA ILE A 446 -36.94 -8.96 -44.06
C ILE A 446 -35.43 -8.82 -43.88
N ILE A 447 -34.63 -8.67 -44.93
CA ILE A 447 -33.17 -8.56 -44.76
C ILE A 447 -32.80 -7.22 -44.11
N SER A 448 -33.28 -6.09 -44.65
CA SER A 448 -32.94 -4.76 -44.11
C SER A 448 -33.54 -4.46 -42.74
N GLU A 449 -34.68 -5.03 -42.39
CA GLU A 449 -35.42 -4.90 -41.13
C GLU A 449 -34.87 -5.85 -40.08
N MET A 450 -34.53 -7.10 -40.44
CA MET A 450 -33.78 -7.98 -39.54
C MET A 450 -32.40 -7.39 -39.23
N TRP A 451 -31.68 -6.85 -40.23
CA TRP A 451 -30.41 -6.16 -39.97
C TRP A 451 -30.60 -4.90 -39.14
N ARG A 452 -31.64 -4.09 -39.38
CA ARG A 452 -31.94 -2.90 -38.57
C ARG A 452 -32.33 -3.25 -37.13
N ASN A 453 -33.17 -4.26 -36.92
CA ASN A 453 -33.57 -4.72 -35.59
C ASN A 453 -32.39 -5.33 -34.85
N ARG A 454 -31.59 -6.19 -35.50
CA ARG A 454 -30.35 -6.74 -34.91
C ARG A 454 -29.31 -5.66 -34.61
N LEU A 455 -29.15 -4.66 -35.48
CA LEU A 455 -28.27 -3.52 -35.22
C LEU A 455 -28.80 -2.63 -34.08
N SER A 456 -30.12 -2.49 -33.95
CA SER A 456 -30.74 -1.76 -32.84
C SER A 456 -30.56 -2.49 -31.52
N GLU A 457 -30.83 -3.79 -31.47
CA GLU A 457 -30.60 -4.66 -30.31
C GLU A 457 -29.12 -4.66 -29.91
N CYS A 458 -28.21 -4.81 -30.89
CA CYS A 458 -26.77 -4.75 -30.65
C CYS A 458 -26.33 -3.36 -30.12
N ARG A 459 -26.91 -2.26 -30.62
CA ARG A 459 -26.65 -0.90 -30.11
C ARG A 459 -27.16 -0.70 -28.69
N GLU A 460 -28.33 -1.22 -28.36
CA GLU A 460 -28.92 -1.15 -27.02
C GLU A 460 -28.11 -1.97 -26.02
N LEU A 461 -27.69 -3.19 -26.40
CA LEU A 461 -26.80 -4.05 -25.62
C LEU A 461 -25.42 -3.43 -25.41
N LEU A 462 -24.77 -2.94 -26.48
CA LEU A 462 -23.48 -2.25 -26.39
C LEU A 462 -23.61 -0.97 -25.54
N GLY A 463 -24.71 -0.23 -25.68
CA GLY A 463 -25.02 0.92 -24.84
C GLY A 463 -25.09 0.55 -23.36
N GLY A 464 -25.83 -0.51 -23.02
CA GLY A 464 -25.91 -1.04 -21.66
C GLY A 464 -24.57 -1.56 -21.14
N GLN A 465 -23.75 -2.19 -21.98
CA GLN A 465 -22.40 -2.60 -21.57
C GLN A 465 -21.48 -1.41 -21.31
N ILE A 466 -21.53 -0.37 -22.16
CA ILE A 466 -20.77 0.86 -21.93
C ILE A 466 -21.21 1.54 -20.63
N ASP A 467 -22.51 1.53 -20.31
CA ASP A 467 -23.02 2.06 -19.06
C ASP A 467 -22.59 1.25 -17.82
N ASN A 468 -22.62 -0.09 -17.90
CA ASN A 468 -22.09 -0.98 -16.85
C ASN A 468 -20.57 -0.81 -16.66
N MET A 469 -19.82 -0.63 -17.75
CA MET A 469 -18.39 -0.31 -17.72
C MET A 469 -18.14 1.06 -17.08
N ALA A 470 -18.92 2.08 -17.43
CA ALA A 470 -18.85 3.40 -16.82
C ALA A 470 -19.18 3.37 -15.33
N SER A 471 -20.17 2.55 -14.93
CA SER A 471 -20.53 2.32 -13.52
C SER A 471 -19.39 1.63 -12.75
N SER A 472 -18.73 0.63 -13.34
CA SER A 472 -17.56 -0.04 -12.75
C SER A 472 -16.38 0.93 -12.58
N VAL A 473 -16.14 1.82 -13.56
CA VAL A 473 -15.13 2.89 -13.43
C VAL A 473 -15.53 3.89 -12.34
N SER A 474 -16.81 4.26 -12.26
CA SER A 474 -17.34 5.11 -11.18
C SER A 474 -17.13 4.47 -9.81
N GLU A 475 -17.30 3.15 -9.69
CA GLU A 475 -17.05 2.41 -8.46
C GLU A 475 -15.56 2.42 -8.07
N ILE A 476 -14.65 2.20 -9.03
CA ILE A 476 -13.19 2.35 -8.81
C ILE A 476 -12.85 3.77 -8.30
N VAL A 477 -13.47 4.80 -8.88
CA VAL A 477 -13.26 6.20 -8.47
C VAL A 477 -13.86 6.47 -7.08
N LYS A 478 -15.05 5.94 -6.77
CA LYS A 478 -15.69 6.07 -5.45
C LYS A 478 -14.92 5.34 -4.35
N GLU A 479 -14.41 4.15 -4.64
CA GLU A 479 -13.58 3.36 -3.72
C GLU A 479 -12.29 4.11 -3.39
N PHE A 480 -11.75 4.85 -4.38
CA PHE A 480 -10.62 5.73 -4.20
C PHE A 480 -10.93 6.96 -3.35
N ASP A 481 -12.06 7.63 -3.61
CA ASP A 481 -12.45 8.85 -2.88
C ASP A 481 -12.76 8.56 -1.39
N MET A 482 -13.19 7.33 -1.07
CA MET A 482 -13.68 7.02 0.28
C MET A 482 -12.71 6.27 1.22
N ASN A 483 -11.74 5.43 0.77
CA ASN A 483 -11.32 4.34 1.67
C ASN A 483 -9.83 3.96 1.83
N ILE A 484 -8.85 4.60 1.19
CA ILE A 484 -7.43 4.31 1.53
C ILE A 484 -7.00 5.14 2.73
N ARG A 485 -7.26 4.64 3.94
CA ARG A 485 -6.74 5.25 5.18
C ARG A 485 -5.30 4.80 5.38
N PHE A 486 -4.36 5.71 5.16
CA PHE A 486 -2.95 5.46 5.49
C PHE A 486 -2.79 5.26 7.00
N ASN A 487 -1.96 4.30 7.38
CA ASN A 487 -1.67 4.04 8.77
C ASN A 487 -0.19 4.37 9.07
N PRO A 488 0.14 5.66 9.30
CA PRO A 488 1.52 6.08 9.55
C PRO A 488 2.08 5.52 10.86
N ASP A 489 1.22 5.18 11.82
CA ASP A 489 1.63 4.63 13.12
C ASP A 489 2.25 3.24 12.96
N ILE A 490 1.59 2.36 12.21
CA ILE A 490 2.12 1.02 11.88
C ILE A 490 3.40 1.16 11.05
N GLU A 491 3.41 2.06 10.05
CA GLU A 491 4.61 2.30 9.22
C GLU A 491 5.81 2.74 10.09
N ASN A 492 5.60 3.68 11.01
CA ASN A 492 6.63 4.17 11.91
C ASN A 492 7.10 3.11 12.92
N ARG A 493 6.19 2.30 13.46
CA ARG A 493 6.51 1.19 14.36
C ARG A 493 7.32 0.13 13.64
N LEU A 494 6.90 -0.28 12.44
CA LEU A 494 7.62 -1.25 11.62
C LEU A 494 9.00 -0.72 11.22
N ARG A 495 9.11 0.56 10.86
CA ARG A 495 10.39 1.24 10.59
C ARG A 495 11.35 1.17 11.76
N ARG A 496 10.88 1.44 12.99
CA ARG A 496 11.69 1.31 14.22
C ARG A 496 12.15 -0.13 14.43
N ILE A 497 11.26 -1.10 14.26
CA ILE A 497 11.56 -2.54 14.44
C ILE A 497 12.58 -3.03 13.41
N LEU A 498 12.41 -2.71 12.13
CA LEU A 498 13.36 -3.09 11.07
C LEU A 498 14.73 -2.45 11.30
N THR A 499 14.78 -1.18 11.72
CA THR A 499 16.03 -0.46 12.02
C THR A 499 16.76 -1.09 13.21
N LYS A 500 16.03 -1.43 14.28
CA LYS A 500 16.57 -2.14 15.46
C LYS A 500 17.20 -3.48 15.07
N ASN A 501 16.57 -4.20 14.14
CA ASN A 501 17.04 -5.49 13.62
C ASN A 501 18.06 -5.37 12.46
N LYS A 502 18.51 -4.15 12.13
CA LYS A 502 19.48 -3.86 11.04
C LYS A 502 19.06 -4.36 9.66
N ILE A 503 17.75 -4.41 9.41
CA ILE A 503 17.19 -4.80 8.13
C ILE A 503 17.06 -3.55 7.25
N LYS A 504 17.65 -3.59 6.06
CA LYS A 504 17.52 -2.53 5.07
C LYS A 504 16.27 -2.78 4.22
N TYR A 505 15.54 -1.70 3.97
CA TYR A 505 14.42 -1.67 3.04
C TYR A 505 14.61 -0.46 2.11
N VAL A 506 14.12 -0.58 0.87
CA VAL A 506 14.12 0.50 -0.12
C VAL A 506 12.91 1.38 0.10
N ASP A 507 11.74 0.74 0.18
CA ASP A 507 10.48 1.43 0.42
C ASP A 507 9.54 0.62 1.31
N MET A 508 8.63 1.31 1.99
CA MET A 508 7.62 0.73 2.86
C MET A 508 6.34 1.57 2.79
N PHE A 509 5.22 0.86 2.72
CA PHE A 509 3.91 1.43 2.57
C PHE A 509 2.87 0.63 3.36
N CYS A 510 2.11 1.31 4.24
CA CYS A 510 1.10 0.69 5.10
C CYS A 510 -0.23 1.45 4.94
N TYR A 511 -1.30 0.73 4.63
CA TYR A 511 -2.63 1.30 4.46
C TYR A 511 -3.70 0.30 4.89
N ASN A 512 -4.88 0.81 5.19
CA ASN A 512 -6.05 0.00 5.44
C ASN A 512 -6.89 -0.10 4.16
N ASP A 513 -7.35 -1.31 3.87
CA ASP A 513 -8.31 -1.60 2.80
C ASP A 513 -9.75 -1.17 3.19
N LYS A 514 -10.71 -1.29 2.25
CA LYS A 514 -12.14 -0.97 2.43
C LYS A 514 -12.78 -1.62 3.67
N ASN A 515 -12.29 -2.80 4.07
CA ASN A 515 -12.77 -3.55 5.23
C ASN A 515 -11.95 -3.26 6.51
N GLU A 516 -11.23 -2.14 6.56
CA GLU A 516 -10.29 -1.74 7.64
C GLU A 516 -9.16 -2.75 7.92
N ARG A 517 -8.87 -3.62 6.95
CA ARG A 517 -7.79 -4.62 7.03
C ARG A 517 -6.45 -3.97 6.70
N ILE A 518 -5.44 -4.28 7.50
CA ILE A 518 -4.09 -3.75 7.34
C ILE A 518 -3.39 -4.46 6.18
N ILE A 519 -2.89 -3.67 5.23
CA ILE A 519 -2.03 -4.14 4.15
C ILE A 519 -0.68 -3.43 4.25
N ILE A 520 0.40 -4.20 4.24
CA ILE A 520 1.77 -3.70 4.37
C ILE A 520 2.58 -4.15 3.16
N LYS A 521 3.00 -3.21 2.33
CA LYS A 521 3.91 -3.44 1.21
C LYS A 521 5.32 -3.02 1.58
N ILE A 522 6.28 -3.91 1.37
CA ILE A 522 7.70 -3.68 1.66
C ILE A 522 8.53 -4.03 0.42
N SER A 523 9.32 -3.07 -0.03
CA SER A 523 10.29 -3.24 -1.11
C SER A 523 11.69 -3.36 -0.52
N MET A 524 12.39 -4.45 -0.83
CA MET A 524 13.74 -4.73 -0.31
C MET A 524 14.69 -5.21 -1.40
N GLU A 525 15.98 -5.29 -1.09
CA GLU A 525 16.96 -5.91 -1.99
C GLU A 525 16.60 -7.40 -2.20
N ALA A 526 16.68 -7.87 -3.44
CA ALA A 526 16.29 -9.22 -3.80
C ALA A 526 17.07 -10.27 -2.98
N CYS A 527 16.34 -11.15 -2.28
CA CYS A 527 16.94 -12.12 -1.36
C CYS A 527 17.51 -13.38 -2.04
N GLY A 528 17.38 -13.51 -3.37
CA GLY A 528 17.91 -14.63 -4.15
C GLY A 528 17.37 -16.00 -3.71
N GLY A 529 16.08 -16.07 -3.33
CA GLY A 529 15.43 -17.34 -2.93
C GLY A 529 15.65 -17.77 -1.48
N LYS A 530 16.36 -16.99 -0.65
CA LYS A 530 16.62 -17.33 0.77
C LYS A 530 15.39 -17.23 1.70
N GLN A 531 14.21 -16.88 1.17
CA GLN A 531 12.95 -16.70 1.90
C GLN A 531 13.08 -15.80 3.15
N LEU A 532 13.87 -14.72 3.03
CA LEU A 532 14.08 -13.79 4.13
C LEU A 532 12.78 -13.11 4.56
N CYS A 533 11.87 -12.88 3.61
CA CYS A 533 10.51 -12.37 3.80
C CYS A 533 9.71 -13.20 4.82
N ALA A 534 9.57 -14.52 4.60
CA ALA A 534 8.80 -15.39 5.48
C ALA A 534 9.50 -15.64 6.82
N LYS A 535 10.82 -15.87 6.81
CA LYS A 535 11.52 -16.33 8.02
C LYS A 535 11.87 -15.22 9.01
N LYS A 536 12.22 -14.02 8.52
CA LYS A 536 12.68 -12.91 9.37
C LYS A 536 11.73 -11.72 9.40
N ILE A 537 11.08 -11.40 8.29
CA ILE A 537 10.27 -10.18 8.20
C ILE A 537 8.87 -10.42 8.74
N LEU A 538 8.22 -11.54 8.38
CA LEU A 538 6.87 -11.86 8.83
C LEU A 538 6.69 -11.79 10.37
N PRO A 539 7.59 -12.34 11.21
CA PRO A 539 7.46 -12.20 12.67
C PRO A 539 7.56 -10.75 13.16
N LEU A 540 8.39 -9.93 12.50
CA LEU A 540 8.53 -8.50 12.83
C LEU A 540 7.32 -7.69 12.39
N VAL A 541 6.71 -8.07 11.27
CA VAL A 541 5.46 -7.48 10.78
C VAL A 541 4.32 -7.81 11.73
N ASN A 542 4.19 -9.06 12.19
CA ASN A 542 3.20 -9.45 13.21
C ASN A 542 3.37 -8.64 14.51
N GLN A 543 4.62 -8.46 14.96
CA GLN A 543 4.91 -7.63 16.14
C GLN A 543 4.55 -6.15 15.95
N ALA A 544 4.68 -5.63 14.73
CA ALA A 544 4.38 -4.23 14.42
C ALA A 544 2.88 -3.97 14.27
N ALA A 545 2.18 -4.86 13.57
CA ALA A 545 0.76 -4.74 13.27
C ALA A 545 -0.15 -5.16 14.44
N ASP A 546 0.38 -5.90 15.42
CA ASP A 546 -0.38 -6.46 16.54
C ASP A 546 -1.55 -7.37 16.10
N LYS A 547 -1.36 -8.00 14.93
CA LYS A 547 -2.29 -8.94 14.30
C LYS A 547 -1.50 -10.08 13.66
N ILE A 548 -2.18 -11.21 13.43
CA ILE A 548 -1.61 -12.34 12.67
C ILE A 548 -1.63 -11.96 11.20
N MET A 549 -0.46 -11.73 10.61
CA MET A 549 -0.31 -11.42 9.20
C MET A 549 0.22 -12.65 8.44
N CYS A 550 -0.04 -12.70 7.14
CA CYS A 550 0.55 -13.66 6.21
C CYS A 550 1.12 -12.93 4.97
N ILE A 551 1.90 -13.65 4.18
CA ILE A 551 2.35 -13.16 2.86
C ILE A 551 1.22 -13.47 1.88
N ASN A 552 0.92 -12.53 0.99
CA ASN A 552 -0.05 -12.73 -0.08
C ASN A 552 0.34 -13.94 -0.97
N ASP A 553 -0.64 -14.61 -1.58
CA ASP A 553 -0.45 -15.80 -2.41
C ASP A 553 0.49 -15.58 -3.62
N ASP A 554 0.60 -14.34 -4.11
CA ASP A 554 1.57 -13.94 -5.13
C ASP A 554 3.05 -14.03 -4.67
N GLY A 555 3.29 -14.21 -3.37
CA GLY A 555 4.62 -14.33 -2.79
C GLY A 555 5.46 -13.05 -2.89
N CYS A 556 6.78 -13.22 -3.08
CA CYS A 556 7.69 -12.11 -3.37
C CYS A 556 7.82 -11.93 -4.89
N LYS A 557 7.46 -10.74 -5.39
CA LYS A 557 7.68 -10.36 -6.79
C LYS A 557 9.08 -9.78 -6.93
N ILE A 558 9.93 -10.47 -7.71
CA ILE A 558 11.33 -10.02 -7.94
C ILE A 558 11.37 -9.15 -9.18
N ASN A 559 11.78 -7.90 -9.02
CA ASN A 559 12.06 -7.01 -10.14
C ASN A 559 13.53 -7.13 -10.53
N ASN A 560 13.81 -7.83 -11.64
CA ASN A 560 15.17 -8.07 -12.13
C ASN A 560 15.91 -6.78 -12.53
N SER A 561 15.20 -5.77 -13.03
CA SER A 561 15.77 -4.50 -13.47
C SER A 561 16.29 -3.67 -12.29
N LEU A 562 15.55 -3.66 -11.19
CA LEU A 562 15.89 -2.90 -9.98
C LEU A 562 16.62 -3.73 -8.92
N LYS A 563 16.73 -5.05 -9.11
CA LYS A 563 17.24 -6.02 -8.12
C LYS A 563 16.51 -5.92 -6.77
N THR A 564 15.22 -5.62 -6.82
CA THR A 564 14.34 -5.52 -5.65
C THR A 564 13.38 -6.71 -5.57
N CYS A 565 12.90 -6.98 -4.37
CA CYS A 565 11.83 -7.92 -4.05
C CYS A 565 10.72 -7.12 -3.37
N ASP A 566 9.55 -7.10 -4.01
CA ASP A 566 8.34 -6.47 -3.50
C ASP A 566 7.48 -7.53 -2.84
N ILE A 567 7.11 -7.28 -1.59
CA ILE A 567 6.37 -8.23 -0.76
C ILE A 567 5.15 -7.52 -0.18
N THR A 568 4.00 -8.14 -0.31
CA THR A 568 2.75 -7.70 0.31
C THR A 568 2.40 -8.62 1.47
N PHE A 569 2.20 -8.03 2.64
CA PHE A 569 1.69 -8.69 3.84
C PHE A 569 0.24 -8.25 4.07
N GLU A 570 -0.62 -9.20 4.37
CA GLU A 570 -2.05 -9.01 4.61
C GLU A 570 -2.46 -9.72 5.91
N GLU A 571 -3.60 -9.34 6.48
CA GLU A 571 -4.15 -10.04 7.65
C GLU A 571 -4.49 -11.49 7.30
N MET A 572 -4.14 -12.42 8.19
CA MET A 572 -4.35 -13.85 7.94
C MET A 572 -5.84 -14.21 8.01
N PRO A 573 -6.42 -14.77 6.93
CA PRO A 573 -7.81 -15.22 6.96
C PRO A 573 -8.03 -16.27 8.04
N LYS A 574 -9.23 -16.31 8.61
CA LYS A 574 -9.58 -17.28 9.65
C LYS A 574 -9.78 -18.67 9.07
N TYR A 575 -10.37 -18.75 7.87
CA TYR A 575 -10.71 -19.99 7.20
C TYR A 575 -9.77 -20.25 6.01
N TYR A 576 -9.54 -21.53 5.75
CA TYR A 576 -8.86 -22.05 4.58
C TYR A 576 -9.73 -23.12 3.93
N VAL A 577 -9.79 -23.15 2.60
CA VAL A 577 -10.62 -24.10 1.87
C VAL A 577 -9.73 -25.00 1.02
N SER A 578 -9.81 -26.31 1.24
CA SER A 578 -9.18 -27.32 0.40
C SER A 578 -10.22 -27.87 -0.55
N THR A 579 -9.96 -27.76 -1.86
CA THR A 579 -10.94 -28.11 -2.89
C THR A 579 -10.40 -29.21 -3.79
N TYR A 580 -11.28 -30.10 -4.19
CA TYR A 580 -11.07 -31.07 -5.26
C TYR A 580 -12.20 -30.93 -6.28
N ALA A 581 -11.87 -31.07 -7.55
CA ALA A 581 -12.85 -31.14 -8.63
C ALA A 581 -12.65 -32.44 -9.41
N GLY A 582 -13.75 -33.14 -9.67
CA GLY A 582 -13.81 -34.32 -10.53
C GLY A 582 -14.67 -34.01 -11.74
N LYS A 583 -14.26 -34.50 -12.92
CA LYS A 583 -14.96 -34.30 -14.19
C LYS A 583 -14.93 -35.58 -15.01
N MET A 584 -16.05 -35.93 -15.63
CA MET A 584 -16.23 -37.08 -16.52
C MET A 584 -17.09 -36.68 -17.72
N CYS A 585 -16.65 -37.06 -18.92
CA CYS A 585 -17.40 -36.80 -20.14
C CYS A 585 -18.47 -37.85 -20.37
N LYS A 586 -19.54 -37.46 -21.06
CA LYS A 586 -20.55 -38.35 -21.61
C LYS A 586 -19.95 -39.48 -22.45
N ASP A 587 -20.53 -40.68 -22.35
CA ASP A 587 -20.08 -41.83 -23.13
C ASP A 587 -20.24 -41.58 -24.64
N GLY A 588 -19.13 -41.63 -25.37
CA GLY A 588 -19.08 -41.37 -26.82
C GLY A 588 -18.52 -40.00 -27.20
N GLU A 589 -18.33 -39.10 -26.24
CA GLU A 589 -17.73 -37.78 -26.44
C GLU A 589 -16.29 -37.72 -25.85
N GLU A 590 -15.37 -37.06 -26.55
CA GLU A 590 -14.01 -36.83 -26.05
C GLU A 590 -13.91 -35.59 -25.14
N PHE A 591 -14.82 -34.63 -25.33
CA PHE A 591 -14.84 -33.35 -24.64
C PHE A 591 -16.17 -33.18 -23.91
N SER A 592 -16.11 -32.60 -22.71
CA SER A 592 -17.30 -32.34 -21.91
C SER A 592 -17.68 -30.87 -21.96
N GLY A 593 -18.99 -30.64 -22.05
CA GLY A 593 -19.70 -29.36 -22.07
C GLY A 593 -19.61 -28.58 -20.75
N ASP A 594 -19.34 -29.25 -19.63
CA ASP A 594 -19.17 -28.60 -18.33
C ASP A 594 -17.82 -27.84 -18.19
N SER A 595 -17.83 -26.69 -17.54
CA SER A 595 -16.62 -25.98 -17.12
C SER A 595 -16.68 -25.62 -15.66
N TYR A 596 -15.53 -25.60 -14.98
CA TYR A 596 -15.45 -25.24 -13.58
C TYR A 596 -14.22 -24.42 -13.25
N THR A 597 -14.28 -23.70 -12.14
CA THR A 597 -13.12 -23.01 -11.58
C THR A 597 -13.25 -22.85 -10.07
N PHE A 598 -12.11 -22.76 -9.39
CA PHE A 598 -12.08 -22.41 -7.97
C PHE A 598 -10.81 -21.63 -7.64
N GLY A 599 -10.84 -20.83 -6.58
CA GLY A 599 -9.67 -20.11 -6.10
C GLY A 599 -10.01 -18.93 -5.19
N LYS A 600 -8.97 -18.34 -4.60
CA LYS A 600 -9.08 -17.15 -3.76
C LYS A 600 -9.09 -15.89 -4.63
N SER A 601 -9.95 -14.94 -4.27
CA SER A 601 -9.99 -13.58 -4.81
C SER A 601 -9.09 -12.62 -4.02
N SER A 602 -8.72 -11.51 -4.65
CA SER A 602 -7.95 -10.41 -4.05
C SER A 602 -8.63 -9.77 -2.84
N ASP A 603 -9.97 -9.82 -2.76
CA ASP A 603 -10.73 -9.33 -1.61
C ASP A 603 -10.74 -10.31 -0.43
N GLY A 604 -10.17 -11.51 -0.61
CA GLY A 604 -10.10 -12.57 0.38
C GLY A 604 -11.33 -13.47 0.45
N ALA A 605 -12.22 -13.43 -0.54
CA ALA A 605 -13.22 -14.46 -0.76
C ALA A 605 -12.61 -15.70 -1.44
N TYR A 606 -13.18 -16.89 -1.19
CA TYR A 606 -12.88 -18.11 -1.92
C TYR A 606 -14.06 -18.47 -2.81
N ILE A 607 -13.81 -18.56 -4.11
CA ILE A 607 -14.84 -18.74 -5.13
C ILE A 607 -14.74 -20.18 -5.65
N SER A 608 -15.88 -20.82 -5.82
CA SER A 608 -16.02 -22.07 -6.58
C SER A 608 -17.20 -21.92 -7.53
N MET A 609 -17.05 -22.37 -8.77
CA MET A 609 -18.05 -22.17 -9.81
C MET A 609 -18.11 -23.36 -10.76
N ILE A 610 -19.33 -23.74 -11.15
CA ILE A 610 -19.62 -24.70 -12.23
C ILE A 610 -20.51 -23.97 -13.24
N SER A 611 -20.26 -24.20 -14.52
CA SER A 611 -21.12 -23.77 -15.61
C SER A 611 -21.31 -24.95 -16.56
N ASP A 612 -22.56 -25.28 -16.84
CA ASP A 612 -22.93 -26.28 -17.83
C ASP A 612 -23.43 -25.56 -19.10
N GLY A 613 -22.89 -25.95 -20.25
CA GLY A 613 -23.25 -25.41 -21.55
C GLY A 613 -24.26 -26.34 -22.23
N MET A 614 -25.31 -25.78 -22.82
CA MET A 614 -26.37 -26.59 -23.42
C MET A 614 -25.83 -27.57 -24.49
N GLY A 615 -26.04 -28.87 -24.28
CA GLY A 615 -25.61 -29.94 -25.19
C GLY A 615 -24.44 -30.75 -24.64
N SER A 616 -23.65 -31.36 -25.52
CA SER A 616 -22.42 -32.08 -25.14
C SER A 616 -21.34 -31.83 -26.20
N GLY A 617 -20.08 -32.02 -25.83
CA GLY A 617 -18.96 -31.87 -26.77
C GLY A 617 -18.33 -30.47 -26.80
N PRO A 618 -17.53 -30.18 -27.85
CA PRO A 618 -16.63 -29.02 -27.87
C PRO A 618 -17.33 -27.66 -27.97
N GLU A 619 -18.53 -27.57 -28.55
CA GLU A 619 -19.29 -26.31 -28.65
C GLU A 619 -19.84 -25.89 -27.28
N ALA A 620 -20.55 -26.78 -26.60
CA ALA A 620 -21.02 -26.59 -25.22
C ALA A 620 -19.86 -26.24 -24.26
N GLY A 621 -18.72 -26.91 -24.42
CA GLY A 621 -17.52 -26.65 -23.62
C GLY A 621 -16.92 -25.26 -23.84
N GLN A 622 -17.01 -24.70 -25.05
CA GLN A 622 -16.56 -23.34 -25.34
C GLN A 622 -17.47 -22.29 -24.67
N GLU A 623 -18.78 -22.51 -24.68
CA GLU A 623 -19.76 -21.60 -24.06
C GLU A 623 -19.57 -21.55 -22.55
N SER A 624 -19.58 -22.71 -21.89
CA SER A 624 -19.35 -22.80 -20.44
C SER A 624 -17.97 -22.28 -20.04
N SER A 625 -16.93 -22.54 -20.85
CA SER A 625 -15.59 -22.02 -20.61
C SER A 625 -15.54 -20.49 -20.71
N ALA A 626 -16.25 -19.88 -21.65
CA ALA A 626 -16.30 -18.42 -21.79
C ALA A 626 -16.94 -17.78 -20.55
N VAL A 627 -18.07 -18.33 -20.09
CA VAL A 627 -18.78 -17.90 -18.88
C VAL A 627 -17.87 -17.97 -17.66
N VAL A 628 -17.26 -19.12 -17.40
CA VAL A 628 -16.36 -19.34 -16.26
C VAL A 628 -15.18 -18.38 -16.30
N ASN A 629 -14.55 -18.20 -17.47
CA ASN A 629 -13.39 -17.34 -17.61
C ASN A 629 -13.70 -15.85 -17.34
N ILE A 630 -14.83 -15.34 -17.84
CA ILE A 630 -15.23 -13.95 -17.62
C ILE A 630 -15.53 -13.72 -16.13
N VAL A 631 -16.40 -14.54 -15.53
CA VAL A 631 -16.76 -14.39 -14.11
C VAL A 631 -15.52 -14.52 -13.21
N GLN A 632 -14.66 -15.51 -13.47
CA GLN A 632 -13.41 -15.69 -12.71
C GLN A 632 -12.53 -14.44 -12.75
N LYS A 633 -12.38 -13.80 -13.91
CA LYS A 633 -11.53 -12.62 -14.09
C LYS A 633 -12.08 -11.41 -13.35
N PHE A 634 -13.38 -11.13 -13.48
CA PHE A 634 -14.04 -10.06 -12.72
C PHE A 634 -13.85 -10.25 -11.21
N LEU A 635 -14.18 -11.45 -10.72
CA LEU A 635 -14.14 -11.72 -9.30
C LEU A 635 -12.71 -11.74 -8.74
N LYS A 636 -11.72 -12.26 -9.47
CA LYS A 636 -10.30 -12.20 -9.06
C LYS A 636 -9.80 -10.77 -8.88
N GLN A 637 -10.26 -9.85 -9.73
CA GLN A 637 -9.90 -8.44 -9.66
C GLN A 637 -10.72 -7.66 -8.61
N GLY A 638 -11.62 -8.34 -7.89
CA GLY A 638 -12.38 -7.77 -6.77
C GLY A 638 -13.59 -6.96 -7.18
N PHE A 639 -14.07 -7.10 -8.43
CA PHE A 639 -15.33 -6.50 -8.89
C PHE A 639 -16.54 -7.22 -8.29
N ASP A 640 -17.67 -6.52 -8.25
CA ASP A 640 -18.91 -7.06 -7.72
C ASP A 640 -19.43 -8.26 -8.53
N LYS A 641 -20.00 -9.23 -7.80
CA LYS A 641 -20.45 -10.52 -8.36
C LYS A 641 -21.65 -10.34 -9.29
N ILE A 642 -22.57 -9.43 -8.94
CA ILE A 642 -23.77 -9.17 -9.72
C ILE A 642 -23.38 -8.48 -11.03
N THR A 643 -22.44 -7.53 -10.98
CA THR A 643 -21.89 -6.89 -12.18
C THR A 643 -21.27 -7.93 -13.12
N ALA A 644 -20.45 -8.85 -12.59
CA ALA A 644 -19.84 -9.91 -13.40
C ALA A 644 -20.88 -10.79 -14.10
N ILE A 645 -21.92 -11.22 -13.37
CA ILE A 645 -23.01 -12.04 -13.90
C ILE A 645 -23.80 -11.29 -14.97
N ASN A 646 -24.17 -10.03 -14.72
CA ASN A 646 -24.92 -9.22 -15.67
C ASN A 646 -24.14 -9.01 -16.98
N THR A 647 -22.83 -8.75 -16.89
CA THR A 647 -21.98 -8.64 -18.08
C THR A 647 -21.96 -9.94 -18.89
N VAL A 648 -21.84 -11.09 -18.22
CA VAL A 648 -21.91 -12.39 -18.90
C VAL A 648 -23.27 -12.61 -19.54
N ASN A 649 -24.37 -12.32 -18.84
CA ASN A 649 -25.72 -12.45 -19.42
C ASN A 649 -25.87 -11.63 -20.68
N SER A 650 -25.38 -10.40 -20.68
CA SER A 650 -25.46 -9.52 -21.85
C SER A 650 -24.57 -9.94 -23.01
N ILE A 651 -23.44 -10.62 -22.76
CA ILE A 651 -22.59 -11.18 -23.81
C ILE A 651 -23.27 -12.42 -24.41
N MET A 652 -23.83 -13.29 -23.57
CA MET A 652 -24.52 -14.51 -23.99
C MET A 652 -25.86 -14.24 -24.68
N SER A 653 -26.56 -13.16 -24.31
CA SER A 653 -27.83 -12.76 -24.94
C SER A 653 -27.66 -12.22 -26.36
N ILE A 654 -26.43 -12.04 -26.86
CA ILE A 654 -26.21 -11.58 -28.24
C ILE A 654 -26.51 -12.76 -29.19
N LYS A 655 -27.76 -12.81 -29.67
CA LYS A 655 -28.28 -13.85 -30.57
C LYS A 655 -27.69 -13.73 -31.97
N PHE A 656 -26.52 -14.34 -32.20
CA PHE A 656 -25.91 -14.37 -33.53
C PHE A 656 -26.50 -15.49 -34.44
N SER A 657 -26.96 -16.60 -33.86
CA SER A 657 -27.57 -17.77 -34.52
C SER A 657 -29.03 -18.02 -34.10
N GLU A 658 -29.76 -18.88 -34.82
CA GLU A 658 -31.12 -19.34 -34.43
C GLU A 658 -31.10 -20.34 -33.27
N ASP A 659 -29.96 -20.99 -33.03
CA ASP A 659 -29.76 -21.83 -31.85
C ASP A 659 -29.47 -20.94 -30.63
N GLU A 660 -30.35 -21.04 -29.64
CA GLU A 660 -30.30 -20.24 -28.42
C GLU A 660 -29.14 -20.73 -27.53
N LYS A 661 -28.10 -19.90 -27.35
CA LYS A 661 -26.91 -20.25 -26.54
C LYS A 661 -27.19 -19.97 -25.07
N PHE A 662 -27.38 -21.01 -24.28
CA PHE A 662 -27.63 -20.90 -22.85
C PHE A 662 -26.56 -21.65 -22.05
N SER A 663 -26.17 -21.07 -20.93
CA SER A 663 -25.31 -21.76 -19.96
C SER A 663 -25.80 -21.52 -18.55
N THR A 664 -25.62 -22.52 -17.70
CA THR A 664 -25.96 -22.42 -16.28
C THR A 664 -24.81 -21.75 -15.52
N ILE A 665 -25.11 -21.10 -14.40
CA ILE A 665 -24.10 -20.60 -13.46
C ILE A 665 -24.46 -21.08 -12.06
N ASP A 666 -23.60 -21.93 -11.49
CA ASP A 666 -23.57 -22.22 -10.06
C ASP A 666 -22.31 -21.59 -9.46
N LEU A 667 -22.47 -20.57 -8.61
CA LEU A 667 -21.36 -19.86 -7.98
C LEU A 667 -21.51 -19.89 -6.46
N SER A 668 -20.47 -20.33 -5.76
CA SER A 668 -20.33 -20.16 -4.32
C SER A 668 -19.15 -19.26 -3.99
N SER A 669 -19.34 -18.36 -3.03
CA SER A 669 -18.35 -17.37 -2.61
C SER A 669 -18.29 -17.32 -1.09
N ILE A 670 -17.16 -17.73 -0.51
CA ILE A 670 -16.94 -17.83 0.93
C ILE A 670 -16.03 -16.69 1.37
N ASP A 671 -16.49 -15.82 2.26
CA ASP A 671 -15.61 -14.89 2.95
C ASP A 671 -14.72 -15.65 3.95
N LEU A 672 -13.41 -15.73 3.65
CA LEU A 672 -12.44 -16.46 4.46
C LEU A 672 -12.17 -15.82 5.83
N TYR A 673 -12.65 -14.60 6.08
CA TYR A 673 -12.52 -13.94 7.39
C TYR A 673 -13.74 -14.21 8.26
N SER A 674 -14.96 -14.00 7.75
CA SER A 674 -16.19 -14.16 8.54
C SER A 674 -16.78 -15.57 8.52
N GLY A 675 -16.47 -16.36 7.49
CA GLY A 675 -17.08 -17.67 7.23
C GLY A 675 -18.51 -17.58 6.69
N LYS A 676 -18.92 -16.43 6.15
CA LYS A 676 -20.18 -16.32 5.40
C LYS A 676 -19.98 -16.88 4.01
N ILE A 677 -20.94 -17.67 3.53
CA ILE A 677 -20.97 -18.19 2.17
C ILE A 677 -22.21 -17.68 1.47
N ASP A 678 -22.00 -17.11 0.28
CA ASP A 678 -23.07 -16.71 -0.64
C ASP A 678 -23.12 -17.72 -1.78
N PHE A 679 -24.30 -18.28 -2.04
CA PHE A 679 -24.59 -19.05 -3.23
C PHE A 679 -25.36 -18.17 -4.20
N VAL A 680 -25.00 -18.24 -5.48
CA VAL A 680 -25.67 -17.57 -6.58
C VAL A 680 -25.92 -18.60 -7.67
N LYS A 681 -27.19 -18.81 -8.01
CA LYS A 681 -27.61 -19.88 -8.92
C LYS A 681 -28.45 -19.32 -10.06
N ILE A 682 -28.13 -19.72 -11.29
CA ILE A 682 -28.80 -19.32 -12.53
C ILE A 682 -28.97 -20.56 -13.41
N GLY A 683 -30.17 -21.16 -13.38
CA GLY A 683 -30.47 -22.38 -14.15
C GLY A 683 -29.64 -23.60 -13.78
N ALA A 684 -28.98 -23.60 -12.62
CA ALA A 684 -28.02 -24.62 -12.24
C ALA A 684 -28.56 -25.60 -11.18
N ALA A 685 -27.98 -26.80 -11.14
CA ALA A 685 -28.30 -27.85 -10.19
C ALA A 685 -28.14 -27.44 -8.71
N ALA A 686 -28.74 -28.21 -7.80
CA ALA A 686 -28.67 -27.97 -6.36
C ALA A 686 -27.24 -28.15 -5.82
N SER A 687 -26.83 -27.32 -4.85
CA SER A 687 -25.59 -27.50 -4.08
C SER A 687 -25.88 -27.97 -2.66
N PHE A 688 -24.87 -28.49 -1.98
CA PHE A 688 -25.01 -29.10 -0.66
C PHE A 688 -23.96 -28.58 0.31
N ILE A 689 -24.36 -28.41 1.57
CA ILE A 689 -23.41 -28.31 2.69
C ILE A 689 -23.64 -29.51 3.59
N LYS A 690 -22.60 -30.32 3.75
CA LYS A 690 -22.57 -31.45 4.68
C LYS A 690 -21.80 -31.08 5.94
N ARG A 691 -22.44 -31.31 7.09
CA ARG A 691 -21.89 -31.11 8.44
C ARG A 691 -22.13 -32.37 9.28
N GLY A 692 -21.15 -33.27 9.29
CA GLY A 692 -21.35 -34.60 9.88
C GLY A 692 -22.44 -35.35 9.10
N GLU A 693 -23.51 -35.75 9.79
CA GLU A 693 -24.68 -36.41 9.19
C GLU A 693 -25.77 -35.42 8.70
N ASP A 694 -25.63 -34.12 8.99
CA ASP A 694 -26.57 -33.11 8.50
C ASP A 694 -26.19 -32.66 7.09
N VAL A 695 -27.14 -32.74 6.16
CA VAL A 695 -26.97 -32.25 4.78
C VAL A 695 -28.02 -31.17 4.52
N SER A 696 -27.58 -29.94 4.27
CA SER A 696 -28.46 -28.86 3.85
C SER A 696 -28.38 -28.66 2.35
N VAL A 697 -29.53 -28.65 1.69
CA VAL A 697 -29.68 -28.41 0.25
C VAL A 697 -29.83 -26.91 -0.01
N ILE A 698 -29.13 -26.41 -1.02
CA ILE A 698 -29.29 -25.08 -1.58
C ILE A 698 -29.79 -25.28 -3.00
N ASP A 699 -31.05 -24.93 -3.23
CA ASP A 699 -31.74 -25.09 -4.50
C ASP A 699 -32.27 -23.75 -4.99
N SER A 700 -32.46 -23.61 -6.30
CA SER A 700 -32.91 -22.39 -6.97
C SER A 700 -33.88 -22.74 -8.10
N LYS A 701 -34.88 -21.88 -8.33
CA LYS A 701 -35.82 -22.02 -9.45
C LYS A 701 -35.55 -21.05 -10.61
N SER A 702 -34.36 -20.44 -10.65
CA SER A 702 -33.99 -19.46 -11.69
C SER A 702 -33.72 -20.10 -13.04
N LEU A 703 -33.99 -19.37 -14.13
CA LEU A 703 -33.72 -19.79 -15.50
C LEU A 703 -32.24 -19.60 -15.88
N PRO A 704 -31.67 -20.38 -16.84
CA PRO A 704 -30.29 -20.25 -17.33
C PRO A 704 -29.97 -18.87 -17.92
N ILE A 705 -28.67 -18.55 -17.99
CA ILE A 705 -28.19 -17.27 -18.52
C ILE A 705 -28.37 -17.20 -20.04
N GLY A 706 -28.79 -16.04 -20.56
CA GLY A 706 -29.11 -15.83 -21.97
C GLY A 706 -30.60 -15.94 -22.33
N VAL A 707 -31.44 -16.54 -21.47
CA VAL A 707 -32.90 -16.74 -21.72
C VAL A 707 -33.70 -15.44 -21.54
N LEU A 708 -33.33 -14.62 -20.55
CA LEU A 708 -34.02 -13.38 -20.17
C LEU A 708 -33.08 -12.17 -20.32
N ASP A 709 -33.64 -11.01 -20.67
CA ASP A 709 -32.91 -9.72 -20.75
C ASP A 709 -32.28 -9.32 -19.41
N LYS A 710 -32.89 -9.73 -18.29
CA LYS A 710 -32.32 -9.64 -16.94
C LYS A 710 -32.31 -11.02 -16.30
N PRO A 711 -31.17 -11.49 -15.79
CA PRO A 711 -31.10 -12.79 -15.14
C PRO A 711 -31.89 -12.73 -13.81
N ASP A 712 -32.70 -13.76 -13.55
CA ASP A 712 -33.33 -13.94 -12.23
C ASP A 712 -32.28 -14.56 -11.30
N ILE A 713 -31.67 -13.74 -10.45
CA ILE A 713 -30.56 -14.15 -9.61
C ILE A 713 -31.12 -14.64 -8.27
N ASP A 714 -31.18 -15.95 -8.07
CA ASP A 714 -31.47 -16.52 -6.76
C ASP A 714 -30.17 -16.55 -5.93
N SER A 715 -30.26 -16.06 -4.69
CA SER A 715 -29.11 -15.99 -3.79
C SER A 715 -29.45 -16.49 -2.39
N ALA A 716 -28.59 -17.36 -1.86
CA ALA A 716 -28.75 -17.93 -0.54
C ALA A 716 -27.50 -17.69 0.30
N GLN A 717 -27.68 -17.09 1.49
CA GLN A 717 -26.59 -16.88 2.44
C GLN A 717 -26.61 -17.91 3.56
N LYS A 718 -25.46 -18.52 3.84
CA LYS A 718 -25.25 -19.43 4.98
C LYS A 718 -23.94 -19.08 5.70
N LYS A 719 -23.66 -19.79 6.79
CA LYS A 719 -22.41 -19.66 7.54
C LYS A 719 -21.72 -21.01 7.67
N VAL A 720 -20.48 -21.07 7.21
CA VAL A 720 -19.64 -22.26 7.28
C VAL A 720 -18.91 -22.33 8.62
N LYS A 721 -18.61 -23.55 9.03
CA LYS A 721 -17.85 -23.88 10.23
C LYS A 721 -16.67 -24.78 9.86
N ASN A 722 -15.76 -24.95 10.80
CA ASN A 722 -14.64 -25.87 10.65
C ASN A 722 -15.15 -27.31 10.40
N GLY A 723 -14.63 -27.95 9.36
CA GLY A 723 -15.00 -29.31 8.96
C GLY A 723 -16.20 -29.40 8.01
N ASP A 724 -16.89 -28.30 7.70
CA ASP A 724 -17.99 -28.31 6.74
C ASP A 724 -17.46 -28.66 5.33
N LEU A 725 -18.23 -29.50 4.63
CA LEU A 725 -18.01 -29.88 3.25
C LEU A 725 -19.05 -29.19 2.36
N ILE A 726 -18.58 -28.41 1.40
CA ILE A 726 -19.39 -27.74 0.39
C ILE A 726 -19.27 -28.55 -0.89
N ILE A 727 -20.39 -29.00 -1.42
CA ILE A 727 -20.44 -29.89 -2.58
C ILE A 727 -21.30 -29.20 -3.65
N MET A 728 -20.72 -28.98 -4.82
CA MET A 728 -21.40 -28.45 -6.00
C MET A 728 -21.32 -29.51 -7.09
N VAL A 729 -22.39 -29.69 -7.85
CA VAL A 729 -22.51 -30.72 -8.88
C VAL A 729 -23.21 -30.14 -10.12
N SER A 730 -22.90 -30.68 -11.31
CA SER A 730 -23.74 -30.48 -12.49
C SER A 730 -24.98 -31.39 -12.44
N ASP A 731 -25.96 -31.09 -13.28
CA ASP A 731 -27.20 -31.87 -13.44
C ASP A 731 -26.96 -33.30 -13.89
N GLY A 732 -25.92 -33.56 -14.70
CA GLY A 732 -25.52 -34.90 -15.11
C GLY A 732 -25.17 -35.86 -13.96
N ILE A 733 -24.90 -35.33 -12.75
CA ILE A 733 -24.76 -36.14 -11.53
C ILE A 733 -26.11 -36.40 -10.86
N LEU A 734 -27.02 -35.42 -10.79
CA LEU A 734 -28.27 -35.54 -10.04
C LEU A 734 -29.38 -36.27 -10.79
N ASP A 735 -29.45 -36.09 -12.12
CA ASP A 735 -30.56 -36.59 -12.94
C ASP A 735 -30.36 -38.05 -13.37
N HIS A 736 -31.11 -38.94 -12.71
CA HIS A 736 -31.18 -40.38 -12.98
C HIS A 736 -32.65 -40.85 -13.14
N GLU A 737 -32.88 -41.91 -13.92
CA GLU A 737 -34.15 -42.33 -14.55
C GLU A 737 -35.48 -42.26 -13.73
N ASN A 738 -36.54 -41.72 -14.38
CA ASN A 738 -37.98 -42.02 -14.30
C ASN A 738 -38.79 -41.98 -12.99
N LYS A 739 -38.20 -41.63 -11.84
CA LYS A 739 -38.98 -41.22 -10.66
C LYS A 739 -38.63 -39.78 -10.30
N SER A 740 -39.41 -38.85 -10.88
CA SER A 740 -39.34 -37.39 -10.71
C SER A 740 -37.99 -36.75 -11.10
N VAL A 741 -38.00 -36.06 -12.25
CA VAL A 741 -36.95 -35.09 -12.65
C VAL A 741 -36.67 -34.15 -11.48
N GLY A 742 -35.39 -33.97 -11.11
CA GLY A 742 -34.99 -33.12 -9.99
C GLY A 742 -35.11 -33.72 -8.58
N SER A 743 -35.26 -35.04 -8.42
CA SER A 743 -35.25 -35.64 -7.07
C SER A 743 -33.83 -35.72 -6.50
N VAL A 744 -33.60 -35.00 -5.40
CA VAL A 744 -32.29 -34.86 -4.74
C VAL A 744 -32.09 -35.87 -3.60
N ASP A 745 -33.14 -36.63 -3.26
CA ASP A 745 -33.22 -37.46 -2.06
C ASP A 745 -32.15 -38.55 -2.01
N TRP A 746 -31.89 -39.21 -3.15
CA TRP A 746 -30.86 -40.26 -3.22
C TRP A 746 -29.46 -39.71 -2.90
N PHE A 747 -29.17 -38.49 -3.36
CA PHE A 747 -27.89 -37.84 -3.16
C PHE A 747 -27.72 -37.41 -1.70
N ILE A 748 -28.79 -36.93 -1.08
CA ILE A 748 -28.84 -36.61 0.35
C ILE A 748 -28.57 -37.87 1.18
N GLU A 749 -29.25 -38.98 0.90
CA GLU A 749 -29.04 -40.25 1.62
C GLU A 749 -27.61 -40.76 1.45
N PHE A 750 -27.06 -40.70 0.24
CA PHE A 750 -25.67 -41.05 -0.02
C PHE A 750 -24.70 -40.19 0.81
N LEU A 751 -24.88 -38.87 0.81
CA LEU A 751 -24.02 -37.96 1.58
C LEU A 751 -24.13 -38.16 3.09
N LYS A 752 -25.32 -38.51 3.60
CA LYS A 752 -25.54 -38.84 5.02
C LYS A 752 -24.88 -40.16 5.43
N GLY A 753 -24.95 -41.19 4.57
CA GLY A 753 -24.36 -42.50 4.83
C GLY A 753 -22.84 -42.56 4.65
N ASN A 754 -22.26 -41.57 3.97
CA ASN A 754 -20.83 -41.53 3.67
C ASN A 754 -20.06 -40.77 4.76
N ASN A 755 -19.07 -41.41 5.40
CA ASN A 755 -18.22 -40.79 6.44
C ASN A 755 -16.89 -40.23 5.91
N CYS A 756 -16.71 -40.17 4.60
CA CYS A 756 -15.52 -39.63 3.97
C CYS A 756 -15.40 -38.12 4.24
N ASN A 757 -14.21 -37.72 4.72
CA ASN A 757 -13.86 -36.35 5.07
C ASN A 757 -12.76 -35.76 4.19
N ASP A 758 -12.24 -36.53 3.23
CA ASP A 758 -11.26 -36.07 2.26
C ASP A 758 -11.97 -35.62 0.97
N PRO A 759 -11.83 -34.35 0.55
CA PRO A 759 -12.50 -33.84 -0.66
C PRO A 759 -12.23 -34.68 -1.91
N LYS A 760 -11.00 -35.18 -2.07
CA LYS A 760 -10.60 -35.97 -3.23
C LYS A 760 -11.29 -37.32 -3.25
N GLN A 761 -11.25 -38.04 -2.14
CA GLN A 761 -11.92 -39.32 -2.05
C GLN A 761 -13.44 -39.18 -2.20
N LEU A 762 -14.07 -38.21 -1.53
CA LEU A 762 -15.52 -37.96 -1.65
C LEU A 762 -15.92 -37.61 -3.09
N GLY A 763 -15.12 -36.81 -3.81
CA GLY A 763 -15.39 -36.47 -5.20
C GLY A 763 -15.38 -37.69 -6.13
N HIS A 764 -14.44 -38.64 -5.95
CA HIS A 764 -14.45 -39.89 -6.71
C HIS A 764 -15.64 -40.77 -6.37
N GLU A 765 -15.96 -40.90 -5.07
CA GLU A 765 -17.10 -41.70 -4.60
C GLU A 765 -18.44 -41.17 -5.14
N ILE A 766 -18.59 -39.84 -5.28
CA ILE A 766 -19.78 -39.22 -5.91
C ILE A 766 -19.91 -39.65 -7.38
N ILE A 767 -18.83 -39.53 -8.15
CA ILE A 767 -18.81 -39.88 -9.58
C ILE A 767 -19.07 -41.38 -9.77
N ASP A 768 -18.39 -42.23 -8.99
CA ASP A 768 -18.54 -43.67 -9.08
C ASP A 768 -19.96 -44.10 -8.70
N LYS A 769 -20.57 -43.47 -7.69
CA LYS A 769 -21.95 -43.77 -7.32
C LYS A 769 -22.96 -43.36 -8.39
N SER A 770 -22.77 -42.21 -9.01
CA SER A 770 -23.60 -41.75 -10.13
C SER A 770 -23.53 -42.70 -11.34
N LYS A 771 -22.34 -43.24 -11.63
CA LYS A 771 -22.17 -44.29 -12.65
C LYS A 771 -22.85 -45.61 -12.28
N GLU A 772 -22.74 -46.05 -11.03
CA GLU A 772 -23.42 -47.26 -10.55
C GLU A 772 -24.94 -47.16 -10.75
N ILE A 773 -25.52 -46.02 -10.38
CA ILE A 773 -26.97 -45.75 -10.52
C ILE A 773 -27.38 -45.71 -12.00
N SER A 774 -26.48 -45.24 -12.88
CA SER A 774 -26.71 -45.17 -14.33
C SER A 774 -26.40 -46.49 -15.07
N ASN A 775 -26.34 -47.63 -14.37
CA ASN A 775 -25.99 -48.95 -14.92
C ASN A 775 -24.65 -48.96 -15.69
N GLY A 776 -23.69 -48.14 -15.24
CA GLY A 776 -22.36 -48.04 -15.83
C GLY A 776 -22.27 -47.24 -17.13
N LYS A 777 -23.34 -46.55 -17.55
CA LYS A 777 -23.32 -45.64 -18.72
C LYS A 777 -23.45 -44.18 -18.31
N ILE A 778 -22.56 -43.33 -18.82
CA ILE A 778 -22.57 -41.89 -18.58
C ILE A 778 -23.45 -41.23 -19.66
N ARG A 779 -24.66 -40.79 -19.29
CA ARG A 779 -25.64 -40.21 -20.23
C ARG A 779 -25.42 -38.72 -20.49
N ASP A 780 -24.80 -38.04 -19.54
CA ASP A 780 -24.51 -36.62 -19.60
C ASP A 780 -23.18 -36.29 -18.91
N ASP A 781 -22.68 -35.08 -19.12
CA ASP A 781 -21.43 -34.64 -18.52
C ASP A 781 -21.55 -34.50 -17.00
N MET A 782 -20.58 -35.07 -16.27
CA MET A 782 -20.60 -35.13 -14.81
C MET A 782 -19.45 -34.31 -14.22
N THR A 783 -19.78 -33.25 -13.49
CA THR A 783 -18.81 -32.41 -12.79
C THR A 783 -19.17 -32.26 -11.33
N VAL A 784 -18.19 -32.46 -10.44
CA VAL A 784 -18.34 -32.27 -9.00
C VAL A 784 -17.19 -31.42 -8.46
N ILE A 785 -17.52 -30.46 -7.59
CA ILE A 785 -16.55 -29.72 -6.77
C ILE A 785 -16.85 -30.02 -5.31
N VAL A 786 -15.84 -30.48 -4.57
CA VAL A 786 -15.90 -30.68 -3.12
C VAL A 786 -14.90 -29.76 -2.45
N GLY A 787 -15.37 -28.82 -1.65
CA GLY A 787 -14.57 -27.91 -0.84
C GLY A 787 -14.70 -28.22 0.64
N LYS A 788 -13.59 -28.41 1.36
CA LYS A 788 -13.58 -28.57 2.81
C LYS A 788 -13.04 -27.34 3.51
N VAL A 789 -13.79 -26.84 4.49
CA VAL A 789 -13.44 -25.63 5.24
C VAL A 789 -12.65 -25.99 6.50
N TYR A 790 -11.51 -25.34 6.70
CA TYR A 790 -10.65 -25.47 7.88
C TYR A 790 -10.54 -24.12 8.60
N SER A 791 -10.63 -24.10 9.94
CA SER A 791 -10.31 -22.92 10.76
C SER A 791 -8.84 -22.95 11.16
N LEU A 792 -8.11 -21.86 10.94
CA LEU A 792 -6.67 -21.78 11.17
C LEU A 792 -6.31 -21.37 12.61
N TYR A 793 -7.21 -20.67 13.32
CA TYR A 793 -7.04 -20.26 14.72
C TYR A 793 -8.39 -20.06 15.42
#